data_AF-A0A5D3D866-F1
#
_entry.id   AF-A0A5D3D866-F1
#
_cell.length_a   1.000
_cell.length_b   1.000
_cell.length_c   1.000
_cell.angle_alpha   90.00
_cell.angle_beta   90.00
_cell.angle_gamma   90.00
#
_symmetry.space_group_name_H-M   'P 1'
#
loop_
_entity.id
_entity.type
_entity.pdbx_description
1 polymer ?
#
loop_
_entity_poly.entity_id
_entity_poly.type
_entity_poly.pdbx_seq_one_letter_code
_entity_poly.pdbx_strand_id
1 'polypeptide(L)'
;MMKWEALEKPHPHPLTYIEEKTDGEEDMFCYVCKKPLYPPAFICSTCKFYIHQSCIYFPPQIHSRFHPQHSLSLDESNADHCHCCWQMPRDCFYTCSHPYCRFIIDIKCLLADTKTPGLNSVGKHFSHSHPLILEKDISTTKLVVCHLCGMLLPFGPAYFCSKCNIRCHKACGDLPQEILQLNQHYHPLFLFPLAKPNSFCNSCKNECSQFVYSCVQCNFNLHLTCRASSNHKHNFTRLRTMIRFKCLLCGWWGHDFPWFCNICHLLAHEKCAELPPSLLVVGHDCPLNFTYSHPFVNQSKLACDICRKKVEPQFAAYSCFKCSYIVHLNCAGKKYLKGLRQHDGRLHITKKDTLKTSFQTYCIRDEEAMPNDFSNKTLELETLHSNCEQELILNIDEPNDDKQCHGCMQRFPISEPSYCYNCAKCGFFLHKDCADLPITKRHQLHKHSLTLVATQDVAFQCHACLQVCHGFAYHCEECLYTLDLRCFMIKTKKLKHPSHRHLLSLAQNNDDQQCKGCGQSNKTVFECDDGCNFSLDYRCATLPQKVRCKFDGSLLYLRFSVEDETGEYYCDVCEEERNPNVCFYYCKTCHLMAHPDCILGEYPWLKYGSYETHKHPLALVTEGKMNFADCDHCGKPCTGNLAYECRRCKFNVHAIGRCYNDQILKGKLSFMIK
;
A
#
# COMPACT_ATOMS: atom_id res chain seq x y z
N MET A 1 28.40 20.70 52.90
CA MET A 1 28.16 19.31 53.36
C MET A 1 27.43 18.54 52.27
N MET A 2 28.19 17.85 51.41
CA MET A 2 27.63 16.88 50.46
C MET A 2 28.08 15.48 50.89
N LYS A 3 27.12 14.56 50.93
CA LYS A 3 27.19 13.23 51.55
C LYS A 3 28.24 12.33 50.89
N TRP A 4 29.07 11.73 51.72
CA TRP A 4 30.20 10.84 51.39
C TRP A 4 29.79 9.36 51.53
N GLU A 5 28.70 8.96 50.88
CA GLU A 5 28.16 7.59 50.98
C GLU A 5 28.02 6.96 49.60
N ALA A 6 29.14 6.55 49.00
CA ALA A 6 29.19 5.59 47.91
C ALA A 6 30.62 5.09 47.64
N LEU A 7 31.27 4.49 48.65
CA LEU A 7 32.46 3.64 48.47
C LEU A 7 32.33 2.53 49.52
N GLU A 8 31.97 1.31 49.09
CA GLU A 8 31.67 0.18 49.99
C GLU A 8 32.86 -0.34 50.81
N LYS A 9 34.02 0.32 50.77
CA LYS A 9 35.06 0.26 51.81
C LYS A 9 35.78 1.62 51.88
N PRO A 10 35.34 2.57 52.73
CA PRO A 10 36.11 3.80 52.93
C PRO A 10 37.48 3.42 53.49
N HIS A 11 38.53 4.06 52.97
CA HIS A 11 39.88 3.93 53.53
C HIS A 11 39.82 4.23 55.05
N PRO A 12 40.37 3.37 55.93
CA PRO A 12 40.08 3.41 57.37
C PRO A 12 40.58 4.68 58.09
N HIS A 13 41.44 5.48 57.45
CA HIS A 13 41.95 6.74 57.97
C HIS A 13 41.30 7.95 57.27
N PRO A 14 41.13 9.09 57.97
CA PRO A 14 40.67 10.33 57.34
C PRO A 14 41.66 10.80 56.27
N LEU A 15 41.13 11.07 55.06
CA LEU A 15 41.91 11.58 53.94
C LEU A 15 41.87 13.12 53.91
N THR A 16 43.03 13.74 53.76
CA THR A 16 43.19 15.19 53.59
C THR A 16 43.23 15.52 52.10
N TYR A 17 42.44 16.50 51.67
CA TYR A 17 42.42 16.97 50.30
C TYR A 17 43.46 18.08 50.09
N ILE A 18 44.19 18.03 48.98
CA ILE A 18 45.23 18.98 48.61
C ILE A 18 44.86 19.60 47.26
N GLU A 19 44.80 20.94 47.21
CA GLU A 19 44.51 21.72 46.01
C GLU A 19 45.77 22.29 45.32
N GLU A 20 46.86 22.51 46.07
CA GLU A 20 48.09 23.14 45.56
C GLU A 20 49.34 22.36 46.02
N LYS A 21 50.45 22.45 45.26
CA LYS A 21 51.69 21.73 45.59
C LYS A 21 52.28 22.30 46.88
N THR A 22 52.47 21.45 47.89
CA THR A 22 53.26 21.78 49.07
C THR A 22 54.73 21.49 48.76
N ASP A 23 55.59 22.52 48.85
CA ASP A 23 57.04 22.38 48.70
C ASP A 23 57.61 21.65 49.93
N GLY A 24 57.74 20.32 49.82
CA GLY A 24 58.27 19.48 50.90
C GLY A 24 58.30 17.99 50.52
N GLU A 25 59.52 17.48 50.35
CA GLU A 25 60.05 16.13 50.09
C GLU A 25 59.15 14.88 50.22
N GLU A 26 59.00 14.19 49.08
CA GLU A 26 59.01 12.73 48.78
C GLU A 26 58.20 12.55 47.48
N ASP A 27 58.68 11.77 46.50
CA ASP A 27 57.89 11.43 45.29
C ASP A 27 56.66 10.59 45.72
N MET A 28 55.53 11.26 45.97
CA MET A 28 54.27 10.61 46.29
C MET A 28 53.67 10.04 45.00
N PHE A 29 53.25 8.79 44.99
CA PHE A 29 52.60 8.16 43.83
C PHE A 29 51.14 7.83 44.11
N CYS A 30 50.26 8.11 43.16
CA CYS A 30 48.85 7.76 43.25
C CYS A 30 48.67 6.23 43.32
N TYR A 31 47.87 5.75 44.27
CA TYR A 31 47.63 4.34 44.52
C TYR A 31 46.98 3.64 43.31
N VAL A 32 46.13 4.35 42.56
CA VAL A 32 45.38 3.81 41.42
C VAL A 32 46.19 3.90 40.13
N CYS A 33 46.74 5.06 39.78
CA CYS A 33 47.40 5.23 38.48
C CYS A 33 48.94 5.11 38.53
N LYS A 34 49.53 4.96 39.72
CA LYS A 34 50.98 4.85 39.98
C LYS A 34 51.85 5.97 39.39
N LYS A 35 51.24 7.10 38.98
CA LYS A 35 51.95 8.31 38.52
C LYS A 35 52.27 9.22 39.70
N PRO A 36 53.29 10.10 39.57
CA PRO A 36 53.56 11.14 40.56
C PRO A 36 52.27 11.89 40.89
N LEU A 37 52.02 12.05 42.18
CA LEU A 37 50.82 12.69 42.69
C LEU A 37 50.91 14.19 42.35
N TYR A 38 49.88 14.70 41.70
CA TYR A 38 49.71 16.12 41.45
C TYR A 38 48.35 16.54 42.00
N PRO A 39 48.25 17.68 42.70
CA PRO A 39 46.97 18.24 43.10
C PRO A 39 46.08 18.49 41.87
N PRO A 40 44.75 18.30 41.97
CA PRO A 40 44.00 17.97 43.18
C PRO A 40 44.04 16.47 43.55
N ALA A 41 44.35 16.17 44.82
CA ALA A 41 44.56 14.81 45.30
C ALA A 41 44.14 14.64 46.78
N PHE A 42 43.94 13.39 47.19
CA PHE A 42 43.66 13.01 48.57
C PHE A 42 44.83 12.22 49.14
N ILE A 43 45.23 12.55 50.36
CA ILE A 43 46.36 11.93 51.04
C ILE A 43 45.96 11.42 52.42
N CYS A 44 46.54 10.30 52.84
CA CYS A 44 46.47 9.73 54.18
C CYS A 44 47.82 9.93 54.86
N SER A 45 47.90 10.84 55.82
CA SER A 45 49.13 11.07 56.60
C SER A 45 49.51 9.87 57.48
N THR A 46 48.53 9.03 57.85
CA THR A 46 48.73 7.87 58.75
C THR A 46 49.34 6.66 58.05
N CYS A 47 49.13 6.52 56.75
CA CYS A 47 49.36 5.26 56.02
C CYS A 47 50.02 5.43 54.65
N LYS A 48 50.45 6.66 54.32
CA LYS A 48 51.05 7.01 53.02
C LYS A 48 50.22 6.56 51.81
N PHE A 49 48.89 6.59 51.94
CA PHE A 49 47.96 6.35 50.84
C PHE A 49 47.67 7.65 50.11
N TYR A 50 47.87 7.69 48.79
CA TYR A 50 47.71 8.88 47.97
C TYR A 50 46.83 8.57 46.76
N ILE A 51 45.88 9.43 46.37
CA ILE A 51 45.03 9.19 45.19
C ILE A 51 44.66 10.51 44.51
N HIS A 52 44.75 10.60 43.17
CA HIS A 52 44.24 11.76 42.43
C HIS A 52 42.73 11.86 42.59
N GLN A 53 42.18 13.07 42.65
CA GLN A 53 40.73 13.27 42.68
C GLN A 53 40.03 12.59 41.49
N SER A 54 40.64 12.61 40.31
CA SER A 54 40.14 11.93 39.11
C SER A 54 40.16 10.40 39.19
N CYS A 55 41.03 9.83 40.03
CA CYS A 55 41.19 8.38 40.18
C CYS A 55 40.24 7.77 41.23
N ILE A 56 39.55 8.60 42.02
CA ILE A 56 38.56 8.15 43.02
C ILE A 56 37.36 7.45 42.38
N TYR A 57 37.06 7.78 41.12
CA TYR A 57 35.83 7.38 40.45
C TYR A 57 35.95 6.10 39.59
N PHE A 58 37.10 5.40 39.58
CA PHE A 58 37.25 4.15 38.82
C PHE A 58 37.14 2.92 39.73
N PRO A 59 36.03 2.18 39.68
CA PRO A 59 35.85 0.98 40.50
C PRO A 59 36.77 -0.16 40.02
N PRO A 60 37.25 -1.05 40.91
CA PRO A 60 38.05 -2.20 40.50
C PRO A 60 37.29 -3.17 39.58
N GLN A 61 35.95 -3.17 39.64
CA GLN A 61 35.09 -3.90 38.73
C GLN A 61 33.94 -3.02 38.24
N ILE A 62 33.66 -3.07 36.93
CA ILE A 62 32.57 -2.32 36.30
C ILE A 62 31.69 -3.23 35.45
N HIS A 63 30.43 -2.85 35.30
CA HIS A 63 29.57 -3.34 34.23
C HIS A 63 29.57 -2.32 33.09
N SER A 64 30.25 -2.63 32.00
CA SER A 64 30.36 -1.72 30.87
C SER A 64 29.18 -1.86 29.92
N ARG A 65 28.62 -0.73 29.47
CA ARG A 65 27.62 -0.68 28.39
C ARG A 65 28.11 -1.33 27.08
N PHE A 66 29.44 -1.39 26.87
CA PHE A 66 30.07 -2.00 25.71
C PHE A 66 30.28 -3.52 25.87
N HIS A 67 30.15 -4.04 27.09
CA HIS A 67 30.27 -5.46 27.39
C HIS A 67 29.42 -5.85 28.61
N PRO A 68 28.07 -5.82 28.51
CA PRO A 68 27.21 -6.00 29.69
C PRO A 68 27.06 -7.47 30.13
N GLN A 69 27.56 -8.43 29.33
CA GLN A 69 27.43 -9.85 29.62
C GLN A 69 28.36 -10.32 30.74
N HIS A 70 29.45 -9.59 30.99
CA HIS A 70 30.42 -9.92 32.02
C HIS A 70 30.89 -8.66 32.72
N SER A 71 31.21 -8.77 34.01
CA SER A 71 31.92 -7.72 34.73
C SER A 71 33.34 -7.58 34.18
N LEU A 72 33.78 -6.35 33.99
CA LEU A 72 35.16 -6.04 33.62
C LEU A 72 35.94 -5.65 34.85
N SER A 73 37.15 -6.18 34.98
CA SER A 73 38.08 -5.85 36.06
C SER A 73 39.16 -4.90 35.54
N LEU A 74 39.62 -3.99 36.39
CA LEU A 74 40.74 -3.12 36.08
C LEU A 74 42.03 -3.95 35.97
N ASP A 75 42.79 -3.73 34.90
CA ASP A 75 44.03 -4.45 34.58
C ASP A 75 45.11 -3.45 34.13
N GLU A 76 46.37 -3.83 34.37
CA GLU A 76 47.59 -3.02 34.17
C GLU A 76 48.68 -3.77 33.39
N SER A 77 48.39 -5.00 32.93
CA SER A 77 49.32 -5.81 32.14
C SER A 77 49.50 -5.30 30.70
N ASN A 78 50.51 -5.78 29.97
CA ASN A 78 50.65 -5.49 28.54
C ASN A 78 49.42 -6.01 27.78
N ALA A 79 48.53 -5.10 27.39
CA ALA A 79 47.26 -5.41 26.78
C ALA A 79 47.34 -5.63 25.26
N ASP A 80 46.42 -6.43 24.74
CA ASP A 80 46.02 -6.35 23.34
C ASP A 80 45.22 -5.06 23.08
N HIS A 81 44.83 -4.82 21.83
CA HIS A 81 44.17 -3.58 21.42
C HIS A 81 42.79 -3.43 22.09
N CYS A 82 42.43 -2.18 22.43
CA CYS A 82 41.09 -1.85 22.91
C CYS A 82 40.04 -2.23 21.86
N HIS A 83 39.03 -3.01 22.24
CA HIS A 83 37.97 -3.49 21.34
C HIS A 83 37.08 -2.36 20.80
N CYS A 84 37.02 -1.23 21.50
CA CYS A 84 36.23 -0.07 21.10
C CYS A 84 36.97 0.85 20.13
N CYS A 85 38.29 1.02 20.28
CA CYS A 85 39.04 1.99 19.47
C CYS A 85 40.25 1.44 18.71
N TRP A 86 40.54 0.15 18.84
CA TRP A 86 41.65 -0.52 18.15
C TRP A 86 43.02 0.10 18.43
N GLN A 87 43.13 0.89 19.50
CA GLN A 87 44.39 1.44 19.99
C GLN A 87 44.85 0.62 21.18
N MET A 88 46.17 0.42 21.26
CA MET A 88 46.79 -0.13 22.46
C MET A 88 46.53 0.84 23.63
N PRO A 89 45.90 0.39 24.73
CA PRO A 89 45.79 1.18 25.95
C PRO A 89 47.19 1.59 26.42
N ARG A 90 47.36 2.84 26.84
CA ARG A 90 48.67 3.35 27.29
C ARG A 90 48.84 3.35 28.81
N ASP A 91 47.73 3.20 29.54
CA ASP A 91 47.62 3.26 31.00
C ASP A 91 46.63 2.15 31.44
N CYS A 92 45.99 2.25 32.61
CA CYS A 92 44.99 1.29 33.09
C CYS A 92 43.81 1.11 32.11
N PHE A 93 43.32 -0.12 31.97
CA PHE A 93 42.18 -0.50 31.12
C PHE A 93 41.33 -1.56 31.81
N TYR A 94 40.14 -1.81 31.28
CA TYR A 94 39.24 -2.83 31.81
C TYR A 94 39.26 -4.09 30.93
N THR A 95 39.45 -5.25 31.54
CA THR A 95 39.43 -6.56 30.86
C THR A 95 38.32 -7.43 31.38
N CYS A 96 37.79 -8.29 30.51
CA CYS A 96 36.86 -9.31 30.93
C CYS A 96 37.60 -10.45 31.63
N SER A 97 37.20 -10.76 32.86
CA SER A 97 37.81 -11.83 33.66
C SER A 97 37.32 -13.24 33.26
N HIS A 98 36.45 -13.36 32.25
CA HIS A 98 35.90 -14.64 31.82
C HIS A 98 36.91 -15.39 30.92
N PRO A 99 37.25 -16.66 31.20
CA PRO A 99 38.39 -17.37 30.58
C PRO A 99 38.29 -17.55 29.06
N TYR A 100 37.08 -17.49 28.50
CA TYR A 100 36.82 -17.56 27.05
C TYR A 100 36.51 -16.20 26.41
N CYS A 101 36.65 -15.09 27.14
CA CYS A 101 36.32 -13.75 26.67
C CYS A 101 37.52 -12.82 26.81
N ARG A 102 38.14 -12.42 25.70
CA ARG A 102 39.31 -11.52 25.68
C ARG A 102 38.94 -10.06 25.49
N PHE A 103 37.79 -9.62 26.00
CA PHE A 103 37.33 -8.24 25.80
C PHE A 103 38.20 -7.25 26.60
N ILE A 104 38.68 -6.20 25.94
CA ILE A 104 39.54 -5.15 26.51
C ILE A 104 38.95 -3.79 26.13
N ILE A 105 38.80 -2.87 27.09
CA ILE A 105 38.37 -1.50 26.83
C ILE A 105 39.24 -0.48 27.58
N ASP A 106 39.76 0.48 26.83
CA ASP A 106 40.48 1.64 27.36
C ASP A 106 39.52 2.56 28.12
N ILE A 107 39.94 3.08 29.27
CA ILE A 107 39.16 4.00 30.10
C ILE A 107 38.67 5.21 29.29
N LYS A 108 39.49 5.73 28.36
CA LYS A 108 39.07 6.85 27.50
C LYS A 108 37.88 6.50 26.59
N CYS A 109 37.75 5.23 26.20
CA CYS A 109 36.64 4.75 25.39
C CYS A 109 35.39 4.48 26.22
N LEU A 110 35.57 4.10 27.49
CA LEU A 110 34.47 3.98 28.44
C LEU A 110 33.79 5.35 28.66
N LEU A 111 34.58 6.42 28.69
CA LEU A 111 34.14 7.79 28.92
C LEU A 111 33.76 8.58 27.64
N ALA A 112 33.96 8.00 26.46
CA ALA A 112 33.72 8.69 25.18
C ALA A 112 32.23 8.92 24.89
N ASP A 113 31.89 10.10 24.35
CA ASP A 113 30.55 10.37 23.82
C ASP A 113 30.37 9.69 22.45
N THR A 114 29.82 8.48 22.51
CA THR A 114 29.59 7.60 21.35
C THR A 114 28.46 8.02 20.43
N LYS A 115 27.74 9.11 20.76
CA LYS A 115 26.64 9.65 19.95
C LYS A 115 27.14 10.61 18.86
N THR A 116 28.38 11.08 18.98
CA THR A 116 29.03 11.93 17.98
C THR A 116 29.51 11.13 16.76
N PRO A 117 29.71 11.76 15.59
CA PRO A 117 30.25 11.10 14.41
C PRO A 117 31.57 10.38 14.71
N GLY A 118 31.82 9.26 14.02
CA GLY A 118 32.97 8.40 14.30
C GLY A 118 34.35 9.07 14.16
N LEU A 119 34.43 10.21 13.46
CA LEU A 119 35.60 11.08 13.38
C LEU A 119 35.58 12.16 14.47
N ASN A 120 36.66 12.24 15.24
CA ASN A 120 36.87 13.34 16.18
C ASN A 120 37.39 14.62 15.49
N SER A 121 37.51 15.72 16.26
CA SER A 121 37.98 17.03 15.77
C SER A 121 39.38 17.03 15.14
N VAL A 122 40.17 15.97 15.37
CA VAL A 122 41.53 15.79 14.84
C VAL A 122 41.54 14.83 13.63
N GLY A 123 40.36 14.43 13.14
CA GLY A 123 40.21 13.54 11.98
C GLY A 123 40.54 12.08 12.28
N LYS A 124 40.64 11.66 13.54
CA LYS A 124 40.82 10.23 13.91
C LYS A 124 39.48 9.55 14.01
N HIS A 125 39.35 8.42 13.33
CA HIS A 125 38.17 7.56 13.40
C HIS A 125 38.29 6.57 14.57
N PHE A 126 37.20 6.25 15.28
CA PHE A 126 37.29 5.31 16.41
C PHE A 126 37.87 3.94 16.01
N SER A 127 37.62 3.45 14.80
CA SER A 127 38.16 2.16 14.35
C SER A 127 39.62 2.25 13.84
N HIS A 128 40.26 3.42 13.87
CA HIS A 128 41.59 3.60 13.28
C HIS A 128 42.47 4.66 13.98
N SER A 129 43.72 4.30 14.27
CA SER A 129 44.66 5.12 15.06
C SER A 129 45.21 6.37 14.36
N HIS A 130 45.22 6.38 13.03
CA HIS A 130 45.73 7.50 12.24
C HIS A 130 44.60 8.44 11.79
N PRO A 131 44.88 9.74 11.63
CA PRO A 131 43.93 10.66 11.01
C PRO A 131 43.56 10.21 9.61
N LEU A 132 42.27 10.22 9.31
CA LEU A 132 41.74 10.00 7.98
C LEU A 132 41.57 11.34 7.26
N ILE A 133 42.04 11.41 6.03
CA ILE A 133 41.97 12.59 5.18
C ILE A 133 40.77 12.42 4.24
N LEU A 134 39.94 13.45 4.12
CA LEU A 134 38.80 13.46 3.20
C LEU A 134 39.27 13.81 1.79
N GLU A 135 39.09 12.89 0.85
CA GLU A 135 39.24 13.12 -0.59
C GLU A 135 37.84 13.33 -1.18
N LYS A 136 37.62 14.45 -1.87
CA LYS A 136 36.29 14.81 -2.39
C LYS A 136 35.92 14.08 -3.67
N ASP A 137 36.92 13.74 -4.50
CA ASP A 137 36.74 13.10 -5.80
C ASP A 137 37.74 11.95 -5.98
N ILE A 138 37.29 10.72 -5.74
CA ILE A 138 38.07 9.52 -6.06
C ILE A 138 37.73 9.05 -7.47
N SER A 139 38.70 9.10 -8.38
CA SER A 139 38.64 8.58 -9.75
C SER A 139 39.60 7.40 -9.93
N THR A 140 39.45 6.34 -9.13
CA THR A 140 40.33 5.17 -9.25
C THR A 140 39.78 4.14 -10.22
N THR A 141 40.59 3.72 -11.20
CA THR A 141 40.33 2.58 -12.10
C THR A 141 40.50 1.21 -11.42
N LYS A 142 40.93 1.17 -10.15
CA LYS A 142 41.11 -0.05 -9.34
C LYS A 142 39.92 -0.27 -8.42
N LEU A 143 39.48 -1.53 -8.29
CA LEU A 143 38.44 -1.97 -7.36
C LEU A 143 38.96 -1.85 -5.91
N VAL A 144 38.64 -0.75 -5.23
CA VAL A 144 38.94 -0.58 -3.80
C VAL A 144 37.67 -0.78 -2.99
N VAL A 145 37.76 -1.50 -1.87
CA VAL A 145 36.64 -1.73 -0.95
C VAL A 145 36.73 -0.84 0.29
N CYS A 146 35.58 -0.43 0.80
CA CYS A 146 35.44 0.28 2.05
C CYS A 146 35.73 -0.65 3.23
N HIS A 147 36.61 -0.23 4.13
CA HIS A 147 37.01 -0.98 5.32
C HIS A 147 35.86 -1.24 6.30
N LEU A 148 34.84 -0.36 6.35
CA LEU A 148 33.73 -0.51 7.29
C LEU A 148 32.61 -1.38 6.73
N CYS A 149 32.15 -1.13 5.50
CA CYS A 149 30.98 -1.83 4.95
C CYS A 149 31.33 -2.95 3.97
N GLY A 150 32.61 -3.12 3.62
CA GLY A 150 33.08 -4.12 2.66
C GLY A 150 32.68 -3.86 1.20
N MET A 151 31.94 -2.77 0.92
CA MET A 151 31.45 -2.44 -0.42
C MET A 151 32.49 -1.68 -1.24
N LEU A 152 32.40 -1.78 -2.57
CA LEU A 152 33.27 -1.04 -3.48
C LEU A 152 33.15 0.49 -3.29
N LEU A 153 34.25 1.18 -3.55
CA LEU A 153 34.40 2.64 -3.60
C LEU A 153 34.49 3.10 -5.08
N PRO A 154 33.40 3.07 -5.86
CA PRO A 154 33.50 3.36 -7.29
C PRO A 154 33.67 4.86 -7.56
N PHE A 155 32.92 5.74 -6.87
CA PHE A 155 32.95 7.20 -7.06
C PHE A 155 32.44 7.95 -5.81
N GLY A 156 32.96 9.16 -5.55
CA GLY A 156 32.48 10.08 -4.50
C GLY A 156 33.45 10.30 -3.32
N PRO A 157 33.03 11.10 -2.31
CA PRO A 157 33.91 11.49 -1.22
C PRO A 157 34.22 10.32 -0.29
N ALA A 158 35.50 10.10 0.00
CA ALA A 158 35.93 9.04 0.90
C ALA A 158 37.10 9.46 1.79
N TYR A 159 37.19 8.81 2.93
CA TYR A 159 38.27 8.95 3.88
C TYR A 159 39.36 7.95 3.56
N PHE A 160 40.62 8.38 3.57
CA PHE A 160 41.78 7.52 3.43
C PHE A 160 42.82 7.80 4.50
N CYS A 161 43.56 6.76 4.90
CA CYS A 161 44.74 6.92 5.73
C CYS A 161 45.98 6.95 4.84
N SER A 162 46.90 7.90 5.07
CA SER A 162 48.18 7.96 4.34
C SER A 162 49.20 6.93 4.84
N LYS A 163 49.02 6.43 6.07
CA LYS A 163 49.92 5.48 6.73
C LYS A 163 49.46 4.03 6.66
N CYS A 164 48.16 3.82 6.47
CA CYS A 164 47.54 2.50 6.39
C CYS A 164 46.73 2.44 5.11
N ASN A 165 46.69 1.30 4.43
CA ASN A 165 45.92 1.13 3.18
C ASN A 165 44.40 1.04 3.43
N ILE A 166 43.87 1.83 4.37
CA ILE A 166 42.48 1.88 4.79
C ILE A 166 41.79 2.99 4.01
N ARG A 167 40.66 2.63 3.40
CA ARG A 167 39.72 3.57 2.77
C ARG A 167 38.32 3.29 3.25
N CYS A 168 37.51 4.32 3.45
CA CYS A 168 36.10 4.17 3.77
C CYS A 168 35.25 5.29 3.18
N HIS A 169 33.99 5.00 2.84
CA HIS A 169 33.06 6.03 2.37
C HIS A 169 32.95 7.14 3.42
N LYS A 170 32.80 8.40 2.99
CA LYS A 170 32.55 9.51 3.92
C LYS A 170 31.37 9.20 4.85
N ALA A 171 30.26 8.75 4.27
CA ALA A 171 29.06 8.36 5.01
C ALA A 171 29.28 7.19 5.99
N CYS A 172 30.25 6.29 5.72
CA CYS A 172 30.62 5.23 6.66
C CYS A 172 31.49 5.76 7.80
N GLY A 173 32.46 6.64 7.52
CA GLY A 173 33.29 7.25 8.56
C GLY A 173 32.52 8.20 9.49
N ASP A 174 31.47 8.83 8.97
CA ASP A 174 30.61 9.73 9.74
C ASP A 174 29.60 8.99 10.65
N LEU A 175 29.54 7.65 10.60
CA LEU A 175 28.58 6.89 11.42
C LEU A 175 28.90 7.01 12.91
N PRO A 176 27.90 7.27 13.77
CA PRO A 176 28.09 7.26 15.21
C PRO A 176 28.30 5.84 15.73
N GLN A 177 29.05 5.70 16.83
CA GLN A 177 29.28 4.40 17.44
C GLN A 177 28.05 3.87 18.20
N GLU A 178 27.16 4.76 18.64
CA GLU A 178 25.91 4.44 19.33
C GLU A 178 24.71 5.11 18.64
N ILE A 179 23.59 4.38 18.51
CA ILE A 179 22.32 4.90 18.05
C ILE A 179 21.26 4.61 19.10
N LEU A 180 20.56 5.64 19.57
CA LEU A 180 19.62 5.51 20.68
C LEU A 180 18.24 4.97 20.28
N GLN A 181 17.80 5.20 19.03
CA GLN A 181 16.49 4.74 18.54
C GLN A 181 16.50 4.49 17.03
N LEU A 182 16.16 3.28 16.61
CA LEU A 182 15.68 2.98 15.26
C LEU A 182 14.17 2.76 15.38
N ASN A 183 13.36 3.17 14.39
CA ASN A 183 11.90 3.04 14.38
C ASN A 183 11.36 1.60 14.65
N GLN A 184 12.24 0.60 14.68
CA GLN A 184 11.95 -0.83 14.79
C GLN A 184 12.60 -1.48 16.03
N HIS A 185 13.33 -0.74 16.87
CA HIS A 185 14.02 -1.29 18.04
C HIS A 185 14.31 -0.22 19.11
N TYR A 186 13.89 -0.48 20.35
CA TYR A 186 13.86 0.48 21.46
C TYR A 186 15.11 0.51 22.36
N HIS A 187 16.06 -0.41 22.16
CA HIS A 187 17.33 -0.35 22.88
C HIS A 187 18.44 0.29 22.03
N PRO A 188 19.46 0.89 22.66
CA PRO A 188 20.61 1.42 21.94
C PRO A 188 21.33 0.33 21.14
N LEU A 189 21.69 0.66 19.90
CA LEU A 189 22.51 -0.17 19.03
C LEU A 189 23.94 0.36 19.00
N PHE A 190 24.90 -0.53 19.17
CA PHE A 190 26.32 -0.20 19.13
C PHE A 190 26.98 -0.79 17.90
N LEU A 191 27.84 0.01 17.26
CA LEU A 191 28.63 -0.42 16.12
C LEU A 191 29.84 -1.22 16.61
N PHE A 192 29.75 -2.54 16.47
CA PHE A 192 30.85 -3.44 16.77
C PHE A 192 31.63 -3.75 15.49
N PRO A 193 32.95 -3.93 15.57
CA PRO A 193 33.78 -4.25 14.41
C PRO A 193 33.64 -5.70 13.94
N LEU A 194 33.26 -6.60 14.84
CA LEU A 194 33.04 -8.02 14.59
C LEU A 194 31.72 -8.43 15.24
N ALA A 195 30.89 -9.16 14.49
CA ALA A 195 29.69 -9.75 15.05
C ALA A 195 30.05 -10.95 15.93
N LYS A 196 29.15 -11.34 16.85
CA LYS A 196 29.33 -12.61 17.58
C LYS A 196 29.22 -13.78 16.58
N PRO A 197 29.92 -14.90 16.81
CA PRO A 197 29.76 -16.10 15.99
C PRO A 197 28.28 -16.48 15.88
N ASN A 198 27.82 -16.86 14.68
CA ASN A 198 26.41 -17.16 14.37
C ASN A 198 25.44 -15.97 14.55
N SER A 199 25.91 -14.72 14.44
CA SER A 199 25.02 -13.55 14.41
C SER A 199 24.43 -13.35 13.03
N PHE A 200 23.11 -13.28 12.94
CA PHE A 200 22.38 -12.98 11.71
C PHE A 200 21.79 -11.58 11.73
N CYS A 201 21.81 -10.91 10.58
CA CYS A 201 21.19 -9.61 10.42
C CYS A 201 19.67 -9.73 10.50
N ASN A 202 19.04 -8.96 11.39
CA ASN A 202 17.59 -9.00 11.59
C ASN A 202 16.80 -8.52 10.37
N SER A 203 17.42 -7.70 9.50
CA SER A 203 16.84 -7.20 8.25
C SER A 203 16.96 -8.20 7.10
N CYS A 204 18.18 -8.62 6.72
CA CYS A 204 18.39 -9.44 5.53
C CYS A 204 18.54 -10.95 5.80
N LYS A 205 18.60 -11.36 7.07
CA LYS A 205 18.78 -12.75 7.54
C LYS A 205 20.10 -13.43 7.13
N ASN A 206 21.02 -12.72 6.49
CA ASN A 206 22.37 -13.21 6.21
C ASN A 206 23.27 -13.05 7.44
N GLU A 207 24.35 -13.84 7.47
CA GLU A 207 25.36 -13.80 8.53
C GLU A 207 26.05 -12.42 8.58
N CYS A 208 26.34 -11.95 9.79
CA CYS A 208 27.14 -10.76 10.05
C CYS A 208 28.59 -11.17 10.28
N SER A 209 29.51 -10.71 9.45
CA SER A 209 30.93 -11.06 9.53
C SER A 209 31.86 -9.89 9.85
N GLN A 210 31.47 -8.66 9.51
CA GLN A 210 32.25 -7.44 9.75
C GLN A 210 31.45 -6.42 10.59
N PHE A 211 31.79 -5.14 10.50
CA PHE A 211 31.16 -4.08 11.27
C PHE A 211 29.62 -4.22 11.26
N VAL A 212 29.01 -4.23 12.44
CA VAL A 212 27.59 -4.53 12.63
C VAL A 212 27.02 -3.70 13.77
N TYR A 213 25.84 -3.14 13.57
CA TYR A 213 25.08 -2.57 14.68
C TYR A 213 24.40 -3.69 15.45
N SER A 214 24.80 -3.89 16.70
CA SER A 214 24.24 -4.93 17.55
C SER A 214 23.65 -4.32 18.81
N CYS A 215 22.48 -4.82 19.20
CA CYS A 215 21.89 -4.56 20.49
C CYS A 215 22.59 -5.43 21.53
N VAL A 216 22.97 -4.82 22.65
CA VAL A 216 23.58 -5.57 23.76
C VAL A 216 22.53 -6.22 24.67
N GLN A 217 21.29 -5.74 24.64
CA GLN A 217 20.19 -6.21 25.49
C GLN A 217 19.35 -7.31 24.85
N CYS A 218 19.37 -7.42 23.52
CA CYS A 218 18.65 -8.47 22.79
C CYS A 218 19.44 -8.87 21.55
N ASN A 219 19.11 -10.01 20.93
CA ASN A 219 19.81 -10.50 19.75
C ASN A 219 19.34 -9.78 18.46
N PHE A 220 19.50 -8.46 18.44
CA PHE A 220 19.18 -7.62 17.29
C PHE A 220 20.46 -7.11 16.65
N ASN A 221 20.77 -7.58 15.45
CA ASN A 221 21.95 -7.23 14.67
C ASN A 221 21.54 -6.64 13.32
N LEU A 222 22.28 -5.66 12.81
CA LEU A 222 21.97 -4.98 11.57
C LEU A 222 23.26 -4.62 10.81
N HIS A 223 23.39 -5.07 9.56
CA HIS A 223 24.49 -4.62 8.69
C HIS A 223 24.43 -3.10 8.48
N LEU A 224 25.58 -2.44 8.28
CA LEU A 224 25.62 -1.00 7.99
C LEU A 224 24.76 -0.65 6.76
N THR A 225 24.80 -1.50 5.73
CA THR A 225 24.02 -1.35 4.50
C THR A 225 22.52 -1.55 4.73
N CYS A 226 22.14 -2.51 5.57
CA CYS A 226 20.74 -2.73 5.95
C CYS A 226 20.17 -1.56 6.75
N ARG A 227 20.97 -0.92 7.62
CA ARG A 227 20.58 0.32 8.32
C ARG A 227 20.29 1.45 7.33
N ALA A 228 21.18 1.66 6.36
CA ALA A 228 21.00 2.71 5.36
C ALA A 228 19.73 2.48 4.51
N SER A 229 19.30 1.22 4.37
CA SER A 229 18.15 0.83 3.55
C SER A 229 16.79 1.06 4.22
N SER A 230 16.70 1.07 5.56
CA SER A 230 15.41 1.09 6.28
C SER A 230 14.70 2.45 6.31
N ASN A 231 15.39 3.54 5.98
CA ASN A 231 14.86 4.91 5.95
C ASN A 231 15.33 5.67 4.69
N HIS A 232 15.34 5.02 3.53
CA HIS A 232 15.83 5.62 2.30
C HIS A 232 14.98 6.84 1.87
N LYS A 233 15.58 8.04 1.92
CA LYS A 233 15.02 9.32 1.43
C LYS A 233 15.89 9.99 0.36
N HIS A 234 16.89 9.26 -0.14
CA HIS A 234 17.90 9.80 -1.04
C HIS A 234 17.46 9.66 -2.50
N ASN A 235 18.08 10.45 -3.38
CA ASN A 235 17.82 10.31 -4.81
C ASN A 235 18.58 9.13 -5.38
N PHE A 236 17.93 8.39 -6.26
CA PHE A 236 18.59 7.38 -7.07
C PHE A 236 19.22 8.04 -8.31
N THR A 237 20.40 7.56 -8.71
CA THR A 237 21.06 7.94 -9.96
C THR A 237 21.09 6.74 -10.89
N ARG A 238 20.73 6.94 -12.16
CA ARG A 238 20.76 5.86 -13.15
C ARG A 238 22.20 5.48 -13.50
N LEU A 239 22.54 4.20 -13.36
CA LEU A 239 23.80 3.66 -13.87
C LEU A 239 23.72 3.54 -15.40
N ARG A 240 24.83 3.82 -16.09
CA ARG A 240 24.93 3.78 -17.56
C ARG A 240 25.24 2.38 -18.11
N THR A 241 25.37 1.39 -17.25
CA THR A 241 25.69 0.01 -17.62
C THR A 241 24.48 -0.87 -17.36
N MET A 242 24.06 -1.64 -18.37
CA MET A 242 23.08 -2.70 -18.16
C MET A 242 23.75 -3.88 -17.48
N ILE A 243 23.17 -4.32 -16.36
CA ILE A 243 23.62 -5.49 -15.62
C ILE A 243 22.39 -6.31 -15.25
N ARG A 244 22.57 -7.61 -15.03
CA ARG A 244 21.56 -8.42 -14.36
C ARG A 244 21.67 -8.18 -12.86
N PHE A 245 20.64 -7.63 -12.24
CA PHE A 245 20.66 -7.32 -10.81
C PHE A 245 19.34 -7.70 -10.14
N LYS A 246 19.39 -8.00 -8.84
CA LYS A 246 18.19 -8.15 -8.03
C LYS A 246 17.83 -6.77 -7.46
N CYS A 247 16.64 -6.28 -7.75
CA CYS A 247 16.14 -5.03 -7.17
C CYS A 247 15.96 -5.21 -5.67
N LEU A 248 16.69 -4.42 -4.88
CA LEU A 248 16.67 -4.48 -3.42
C LEU A 248 15.41 -3.86 -2.82
N LEU A 249 14.63 -3.12 -3.62
CA LEU A 249 13.34 -2.59 -3.19
C LEU A 249 12.21 -3.61 -3.34
N CYS A 250 12.07 -4.26 -4.50
CA CYS A 250 10.94 -5.16 -4.77
C CYS A 250 11.29 -6.64 -4.70
N GLY A 251 12.58 -7.00 -4.74
CA GLY A 251 13.05 -8.38 -4.71
C GLY A 251 13.13 -9.10 -6.04
N TRP A 252 12.65 -8.48 -7.13
CA TRP A 252 12.62 -9.09 -8.46
C TRP A 252 13.91 -8.81 -9.23
N TRP A 253 14.28 -9.72 -10.13
CA TRP A 253 15.40 -9.51 -11.04
C TRP A 253 15.05 -8.47 -12.11
N GLY A 254 16.01 -7.60 -12.43
CA GLY A 254 15.96 -6.64 -13.53
C GLY A 254 17.04 -6.94 -14.56
N HIS A 255 16.70 -6.68 -15.82
CA HIS A 255 17.59 -6.78 -16.97
C HIS A 255 17.71 -5.42 -17.68
N ASP A 256 17.77 -4.34 -16.89
CA ASP A 256 17.74 -2.96 -17.36
C ASP A 256 18.90 -2.16 -16.73
N PHE A 257 18.94 -0.85 -16.98
CA PHE A 257 19.83 0.07 -16.28
C PHE A 257 19.40 0.20 -14.80
N PRO A 258 20.25 -0.20 -13.83
CA PRO A 258 19.91 -0.05 -12.43
C PRO A 258 19.87 1.41 -12.03
N TRP A 259 18.88 1.76 -11.21
CA TRP A 259 18.88 3.00 -10.46
C TRP A 259 19.59 2.74 -9.14
N PHE A 260 20.65 3.49 -8.88
CA PHE A 260 21.55 3.29 -7.77
C PHE A 260 21.52 4.48 -6.82
N CYS A 261 21.20 4.23 -5.55
CA CYS A 261 21.41 5.22 -4.52
C CYS A 261 22.85 5.13 -4.03
N ASN A 262 23.64 6.18 -4.24
CA ASN A 262 25.04 6.23 -3.79
C ASN A 262 25.21 6.34 -2.27
N ILE A 263 24.16 6.75 -1.55
CA ILE A 263 24.18 6.87 -0.09
C ILE A 263 23.77 5.54 0.58
N CYS A 264 22.69 4.91 0.10
CA CYS A 264 22.17 3.67 0.66
C CYS A 264 22.69 2.41 -0.05
N HIS A 265 23.42 2.56 -1.15
CA HIS A 265 23.89 1.49 -2.01
C HIS A 265 22.78 0.54 -2.51
N LEU A 266 21.57 1.08 -2.67
CA LEU A 266 20.42 0.33 -3.16
C LEU A 266 20.42 0.29 -4.68
N LEU A 267 20.30 -0.90 -5.24
CA LEU A 267 19.98 -1.11 -6.65
C LEU A 267 18.47 -1.32 -6.78
N ALA A 268 17.83 -0.49 -7.60
CA ALA A 268 16.41 -0.51 -7.85
C ALA A 268 16.12 -0.52 -9.35
N HIS A 269 14.96 -1.06 -9.74
CA HIS A 269 14.39 -0.74 -11.05
C HIS A 269 14.05 0.74 -11.11
N GLU A 270 14.12 1.35 -12.29
CA GLU A 270 13.64 2.71 -12.55
C GLU A 270 12.24 2.95 -11.96
N LYS A 271 11.30 2.07 -12.31
CA LYS A 271 9.92 2.12 -11.83
C LYS A 271 9.79 1.96 -10.31
N CYS A 272 10.73 1.30 -9.64
CA CYS A 272 10.71 1.17 -8.18
C CYS A 272 11.30 2.42 -7.50
N ALA A 273 12.31 3.04 -8.12
CA ALA A 273 12.97 4.24 -7.63
C ALA A 273 12.11 5.50 -7.76
N GLU A 274 11.24 5.57 -8.78
CA GLU A 274 10.38 6.72 -9.05
C GLU A 274 9.09 6.77 -8.21
N LEU A 275 8.78 5.71 -7.44
CA LEU A 275 7.54 5.68 -6.66
C LEU A 275 7.65 6.62 -5.45
N PRO A 276 6.62 7.46 -5.19
CA PRO A 276 6.67 8.46 -4.13
C PRO A 276 6.49 7.84 -2.74
N PRO A 277 6.95 8.48 -1.65
CA PRO A 277 6.79 7.97 -0.29
C PRO A 277 5.34 7.70 0.14
N SER A 278 4.38 8.39 -0.46
CA SER A 278 2.94 8.17 -0.28
C SER A 278 2.25 8.21 -1.64
N LEU A 279 1.31 7.30 -1.89
CA LEU A 279 0.53 7.28 -3.13
C LEU A 279 -0.92 6.81 -2.91
N LEU A 280 -1.77 7.10 -3.90
CA LEU A 280 -3.13 6.57 -4.00
C LEU A 280 -3.19 5.53 -5.13
N VAL A 281 -3.87 4.42 -4.87
CA VAL A 281 -4.08 3.35 -5.87
C VAL A 281 -5.55 3.19 -6.21
N VAL A 282 -5.83 2.76 -7.44
CA VAL A 282 -7.18 2.36 -7.85
C VAL A 282 -7.72 1.26 -6.94
N GLY A 283 -8.96 1.42 -6.49
CA GLY A 283 -9.64 0.47 -5.61
C GLY A 283 -9.28 0.61 -4.12
N HIS A 284 -8.56 1.67 -3.71
CA HIS A 284 -8.40 1.99 -2.30
C HIS A 284 -8.37 3.50 -2.05
N ASP A 285 -9.20 3.96 -1.13
CA ASP A 285 -9.45 5.39 -0.94
C ASP A 285 -8.48 6.09 0.02
N CYS A 286 -7.84 5.36 0.94
CA CYS A 286 -6.89 5.95 1.87
C CYS A 286 -5.45 5.90 1.26
N PRO A 287 -4.60 6.92 1.48
CA PRO A 287 -3.23 6.94 0.95
C PRO A 287 -2.39 5.80 1.54
N LEU A 288 -1.60 5.17 0.68
CA LEU A 288 -0.66 4.14 1.05
C LEU A 288 0.72 4.75 1.23
N ASN A 289 1.39 4.35 2.29
CA ASN A 289 2.73 4.83 2.59
C ASN A 289 3.76 3.75 2.28
N PHE A 290 4.88 4.21 1.75
CA PHE A 290 6.05 3.39 1.50
C PHE A 290 6.58 2.89 2.83
N THR A 291 6.69 1.57 2.98
CA THR A 291 7.23 0.93 4.17
C THR A 291 8.36 0.00 3.78
N TYR A 292 9.53 0.23 4.39
CA TYR A 292 10.64 -0.71 4.36
C TYR A 292 10.46 -1.69 5.51
N SER A 293 10.44 -2.99 5.21
CA SER A 293 10.36 -4.08 6.17
C SER A 293 9.19 -4.02 7.17
N HIS A 294 8.22 -4.93 7.02
CA HIS A 294 7.04 -4.96 7.88
C HIS A 294 7.37 -5.48 9.30
N PRO A 295 6.92 -4.79 10.37
CA PRO A 295 7.12 -5.26 11.74
C PRO A 295 6.37 -6.58 11.97
N PHE A 296 7.10 -7.54 12.56
CA PHE A 296 6.67 -8.91 12.80
C PHE A 296 5.54 -8.99 13.83
N VAL A 297 4.38 -9.51 13.42
CA VAL A 297 3.42 -10.20 14.34
C VAL A 297 2.85 -11.50 13.75
N ASN A 298 2.85 -11.74 12.44
CA ASN A 298 2.55 -13.09 11.90
C ASN A 298 3.08 -13.26 10.47
N GLN A 299 4.10 -14.10 10.28
CA GLN A 299 4.73 -14.37 8.97
C GLN A 299 3.81 -15.13 7.99
N SER A 300 2.63 -15.57 8.43
CA SER A 300 1.71 -16.44 7.69
C SER A 300 0.56 -15.73 6.96
N LYS A 301 0.38 -14.40 7.09
CA LYS A 301 -0.79 -13.70 6.51
C LYS A 301 -0.52 -12.41 5.70
N LEU A 302 0.73 -12.07 5.40
CA LEU A 302 1.06 -10.88 4.61
C LEU A 302 0.95 -11.19 3.10
N ALA A 303 -0.27 -11.15 2.56
CA ALA A 303 -0.51 -11.26 1.12
C ALA A 303 -0.76 -9.88 0.51
N CYS A 304 -0.26 -9.65 -0.70
CA CYS A 304 -0.51 -8.40 -1.41
C CYS A 304 -1.99 -8.32 -1.82
N ASP A 305 -2.69 -7.26 -1.44
CA ASP A 305 -4.11 -7.08 -1.75
C ASP A 305 -4.42 -6.92 -3.24
N ILE A 306 -3.40 -6.63 -4.06
CA ILE A 306 -3.51 -6.47 -5.52
C ILE A 306 -3.05 -7.72 -6.28
N CYS A 307 -2.20 -8.59 -5.72
CA CYS A 307 -1.69 -9.75 -6.47
C CYS A 307 -1.87 -11.10 -5.76
N ARG A 308 -2.37 -11.09 -4.52
CA ARG A 308 -2.51 -12.20 -3.56
C ARG A 308 -1.24 -13.00 -3.25
N LYS A 309 -0.11 -12.72 -3.91
CA LYS A 309 1.18 -13.33 -3.60
C LYS A 309 1.71 -12.79 -2.27
N LYS A 310 2.48 -13.64 -1.59
CA LYS A 310 3.16 -13.31 -0.33
C LYS A 310 4.01 -12.04 -0.51
N VAL A 311 3.90 -11.13 0.45
CA VAL A 311 4.77 -9.97 0.60
C VAL A 311 5.93 -10.39 1.48
N GLU A 312 7.12 -10.49 0.90
CA GLU A 312 8.33 -10.86 1.62
C GLU A 312 8.77 -9.72 2.54
N PRO A 313 8.91 -9.94 3.87
CA PRO A 313 9.23 -8.88 4.83
C PRO A 313 10.57 -8.17 4.60
N GLN A 314 11.50 -8.76 3.85
CA GLN A 314 12.78 -8.17 3.49
C GLN A 314 12.69 -7.10 2.39
N PHE A 315 11.57 -7.05 1.64
CA PHE A 315 11.38 -6.09 0.57
C PHE A 315 10.40 -4.99 0.97
N ALA A 316 10.46 -3.88 0.26
CA ALA A 316 9.55 -2.78 0.49
C ALA A 316 8.14 -3.12 0.02
N ALA A 317 7.14 -2.48 0.64
CA ALA A 317 5.76 -2.53 0.20
C ALA A 317 5.04 -1.22 0.56
N TYR A 318 3.89 -1.01 -0.06
CA TYR A 318 2.98 0.06 0.33
C TYR A 318 1.93 -0.47 1.28
N SER A 319 1.72 0.22 2.41
CA SER A 319 0.69 -0.15 3.38
C SER A 319 -0.16 1.04 3.79
N CYS A 320 -1.44 0.79 4.05
CA CYS A 320 -2.31 1.76 4.70
C CYS A 320 -2.11 1.72 6.22
N PHE A 321 -2.09 2.88 6.88
CA PHE A 321 -2.08 2.93 8.36
C PHE A 321 -3.47 2.76 8.97
N LYS A 322 -4.53 3.07 8.20
CA LYS A 322 -5.92 3.02 8.68
C LYS A 322 -6.55 1.64 8.57
N CYS A 323 -6.11 0.83 7.61
CA CYS A 323 -6.59 -0.52 7.39
C CYS A 323 -5.44 -1.46 7.06
N SER A 324 -5.68 -2.77 7.12
CA SER A 324 -4.68 -3.81 6.85
C SER A 324 -4.32 -3.97 5.36
N TYR A 325 -4.44 -2.91 4.55
CA TYR A 325 -4.19 -2.97 3.11
C TYR A 325 -2.69 -2.88 2.81
N ILE A 326 -2.13 -3.89 2.17
CA ILE A 326 -0.69 -4.03 1.89
C ILE A 326 -0.50 -4.50 0.46
N VAL A 327 0.40 -3.86 -0.30
CA VAL A 327 0.64 -4.17 -1.70
C VAL A 327 2.11 -4.04 -2.08
N HIS A 328 2.60 -4.91 -2.97
CA HIS A 328 3.98 -4.78 -3.50
C HIS A 328 4.17 -3.44 -4.24
N LEU A 329 5.40 -2.93 -4.29
CA LEU A 329 5.77 -1.73 -5.06
C LEU A 329 5.28 -1.80 -6.51
N ASN A 330 5.54 -2.93 -7.19
CA ASN A 330 5.15 -3.09 -8.58
C ASN A 330 3.62 -3.12 -8.76
N CYS A 331 2.91 -3.71 -7.80
CA CYS A 331 1.44 -3.76 -7.80
C CYS A 331 0.85 -2.37 -7.57
N ALA A 332 1.40 -1.62 -6.60
CA ALA A 332 1.05 -0.24 -6.35
C ALA A 332 1.31 0.63 -7.58
N GLY A 333 2.51 0.53 -8.17
CA GLY A 333 2.92 1.31 -9.33
C GLY A 333 2.02 1.09 -10.56
N LYS A 334 1.56 -0.15 -10.80
CA LYS A 334 0.61 -0.45 -11.89
C LYS A 334 -0.75 0.23 -11.70
N LYS A 335 -1.21 0.33 -10.45
CA LYS A 335 -2.50 0.94 -10.07
C LYS A 335 -2.35 2.38 -9.53
N TYR A 336 -1.16 2.98 -9.65
CA TYR A 336 -0.86 4.31 -9.13
C TYR A 336 -1.54 5.40 -9.95
N LEU A 337 -2.22 6.32 -9.28
CA LEU A 337 -2.85 7.50 -9.86
C LEU A 337 -1.82 8.64 -10.03
N LYS A 338 -1.18 8.71 -11.21
CA LYS A 338 -0.23 9.78 -11.57
C LYS A 338 -1.01 11.10 -11.77
N GLY A 339 -0.61 12.19 -11.09
CA GLY A 339 -1.19 13.53 -11.29
C GLY A 339 -1.52 14.32 -10.01
N LEU A 340 -1.55 13.67 -8.84
CA LEU A 340 -1.77 14.32 -7.54
C LEU A 340 -0.41 14.67 -6.91
N ARG A 341 0.14 15.85 -7.20
CA ARG A 341 1.38 16.31 -6.52
C ARG A 341 1.04 16.82 -5.11
N GLN A 342 1.72 16.26 -4.11
CA GLN A 342 1.73 16.78 -2.74
C GLN A 342 2.63 18.02 -2.68
N HIS A 343 2.06 19.17 -2.36
CA HIS A 343 2.80 20.26 -1.73
C HIS A 343 2.09 20.61 -0.41
N ASP A 344 2.82 20.50 0.70
CA ASP A 344 2.47 21.03 2.03
C ASP A 344 1.10 20.64 2.64
N GLY A 345 0.69 19.37 2.50
CA GLY A 345 -0.40 18.83 3.33
C GLY A 345 -1.80 19.42 3.07
N ARG A 346 -1.98 20.18 1.97
CA ARG A 346 -3.30 20.61 1.47
C ARG A 346 -3.46 20.20 0.00
N LEU A 347 -4.59 19.55 -0.30
CA LEU A 347 -4.97 19.15 -1.66
C LEU A 347 -5.42 20.39 -2.45
N HIS A 348 -4.66 20.79 -3.46
CA HIS A 348 -5.13 21.72 -4.50
C HIS A 348 -5.07 21.04 -5.86
N ILE A 349 -6.23 20.99 -6.53
CA ILE A 349 -6.40 20.54 -7.91
C ILE A 349 -5.70 21.56 -8.83
N THR A 350 -4.91 21.09 -9.78
CA THR A 350 -4.37 21.96 -10.85
C THR A 350 -5.53 22.52 -11.66
N LYS A 351 -5.64 23.86 -11.65
CA LYS A 351 -6.73 24.66 -12.24
C LYS A 351 -7.21 24.16 -13.61
N LYS A 352 -8.41 23.55 -13.60
CA LYS A 352 -9.49 23.88 -14.56
C LYS A 352 -10.92 23.61 -14.07
N ASP A 353 -11.11 23.25 -12.80
CA ASP A 353 -12.44 23.11 -12.21
C ASP A 353 -12.68 24.19 -11.16
N THR A 354 -13.49 25.17 -11.52
CA THR A 354 -14.19 26.00 -10.55
C THR A 354 -15.52 25.30 -10.30
N LEU A 355 -15.71 24.69 -9.13
CA LEU A 355 -16.95 24.67 -8.34
C LEU A 355 -16.74 23.83 -7.08
N LYS A 356 -17.33 24.33 -6.00
CA LYS A 356 -17.01 24.03 -4.59
C LYS A 356 -17.42 22.61 -4.19
N THR A 357 -16.52 21.83 -3.59
CA THR A 357 -16.88 20.94 -2.47
C THR A 357 -15.67 20.55 -1.63
N SER A 358 -15.85 20.61 -0.32
CA SER A 358 -14.89 20.40 0.75
C SER A 358 -14.41 18.95 0.86
N PHE A 359 -13.14 18.70 0.56
CA PHE A 359 -12.47 17.42 0.84
C PHE A 359 -12.07 17.32 2.33
N GLN A 360 -13.04 17.02 3.19
CA GLN A 360 -12.79 16.50 4.53
C GLN A 360 -13.77 15.37 4.86
N THR A 361 -13.49 14.17 4.35
CA THR A 361 -14.04 12.94 4.94
C THR A 361 -13.13 11.77 4.60
N TYR A 362 -12.07 11.59 5.40
CA TYR A 362 -11.16 10.46 5.26
C TYR A 362 -11.54 9.34 6.24
N CYS A 363 -12.20 8.31 5.71
CA CYS A 363 -12.33 6.97 6.28
C CYS A 363 -12.89 6.97 7.74
N ILE A 364 -14.21 7.17 7.92
CA ILE A 364 -14.93 6.81 9.16
C ILE A 364 -15.23 5.31 9.10
N ARG A 365 -14.96 4.57 10.18
CA ARG A 365 -15.45 3.19 10.34
C ARG A 365 -16.96 3.26 10.51
N ASP A 366 -17.70 2.36 9.86
CA ASP A 366 -19.14 2.22 10.04
C ASP A 366 -19.50 2.02 11.53
N GLU A 367 -19.68 3.12 12.26
CA GLU A 367 -20.40 3.22 13.52
C GLU A 367 -21.18 4.54 13.46
N GLU A 368 -22.49 4.39 13.25
CA GLU A 368 -23.58 5.33 13.49
C GLU A 368 -23.25 6.84 13.41
N ALA A 369 -23.32 7.41 12.21
CA ALA A 369 -23.43 8.86 12.03
C ALA A 369 -24.90 9.23 11.76
N MET A 370 -25.48 10.02 12.67
CA MET A 370 -26.80 10.66 12.52
C MET A 370 -26.81 11.57 11.26
N PRO A 371 -27.90 11.62 10.47
CA PRO A 371 -27.94 12.41 9.26
C PRO A 371 -28.33 13.86 9.58
N ASN A 372 -27.39 14.78 9.53
CA ASN A 372 -27.69 16.22 9.46
C ASN A 372 -26.89 16.85 8.32
N ASP A 373 -27.34 16.62 7.08
CA ASP A 373 -27.15 17.56 5.96
C ASP A 373 -28.18 17.26 4.85
N PHE A 374 -29.44 17.66 5.05
CA PHE A 374 -30.55 17.38 4.13
C PHE A 374 -30.69 18.40 2.97
N SER A 375 -30.06 19.57 3.05
CA SER A 375 -30.36 20.67 2.11
C SER A 375 -29.53 20.67 0.82
N ASN A 376 -28.34 20.07 0.79
CA ASN A 376 -27.53 20.00 -0.44
C ASN A 376 -27.93 18.84 -1.36
N LYS A 377 -28.56 17.80 -0.83
CA LYS A 377 -28.84 16.55 -1.56
C LYS A 377 -30.05 16.64 -2.50
N THR A 378 -31.02 17.50 -2.16
CA THR A 378 -32.22 17.76 -2.98
C THR A 378 -31.86 18.47 -4.29
N LEU A 379 -30.98 19.48 -4.23
CA LEU A 379 -30.53 20.25 -5.40
C LEU A 379 -29.79 19.38 -6.43
N GLU A 380 -29.05 18.35 -5.98
CA GLU A 380 -28.29 17.44 -6.84
C GLU A 380 -29.19 16.43 -7.57
N LEU A 381 -30.20 15.89 -6.88
CA LEU A 381 -31.20 14.98 -7.45
C LEU A 381 -32.12 15.66 -8.49
N GLU A 382 -32.40 16.94 -8.32
CA GLU A 382 -33.20 17.75 -9.26
C GLU A 382 -32.57 17.84 -10.66
N THR A 383 -31.23 17.86 -10.75
CA THR A 383 -30.53 17.85 -12.05
C THR A 383 -30.77 16.57 -12.86
N LEU A 384 -30.83 15.41 -12.17
CA LEU A 384 -31.07 14.10 -12.77
C LEU A 384 -32.57 13.84 -13.05
N HIS A 385 -33.45 14.59 -12.38
CA HIS A 385 -34.91 14.62 -12.56
C HIS A 385 -35.38 15.89 -13.30
N SER A 386 -34.55 16.43 -14.20
CA SER A 386 -34.76 17.75 -14.83
C SER A 386 -35.93 17.87 -15.82
N ASN A 387 -36.73 16.83 -16.02
CA ASN A 387 -37.95 16.89 -16.86
C ASN A 387 -39.22 17.22 -16.05
N CYS A 388 -39.09 17.45 -14.74
CA CYS A 388 -40.21 17.80 -13.88
C CYS A 388 -39.74 18.74 -12.75
N GLU A 389 -40.42 19.87 -12.60
CA GLU A 389 -40.11 20.92 -11.60
C GLU A 389 -40.48 20.52 -10.15
N GLN A 390 -40.96 19.30 -9.93
CA GLN A 390 -41.36 18.86 -8.60
C GLN A 390 -40.24 18.11 -7.89
N GLU A 391 -40.04 18.46 -6.61
CA GLU A 391 -39.10 17.79 -5.72
C GLU A 391 -39.44 16.29 -5.57
N LEU A 392 -38.40 15.47 -5.47
CA LEU A 392 -38.54 14.05 -5.17
C LEU A 392 -38.80 13.85 -3.68
N ILE A 393 -39.82 13.06 -3.37
CA ILE A 393 -40.22 12.77 -1.99
C ILE A 393 -39.70 11.39 -1.60
N LEU A 394 -39.05 11.30 -0.44
CA LEU A 394 -38.67 10.02 0.14
C LEU A 394 -39.90 9.38 0.79
N ASN A 395 -40.34 8.25 0.25
CA ASN A 395 -41.46 7.48 0.76
C ASN A 395 -41.07 6.03 0.99
N ILE A 396 -41.75 5.38 1.93
CA ILE A 396 -41.73 3.92 2.05
C ILE A 396 -42.71 3.41 1.02
N ASP A 397 -42.22 2.67 0.05
CA ASP A 397 -43.08 2.05 -0.94
C ASP A 397 -43.50 0.67 -0.47
N GLU A 398 -44.81 0.43 -0.47
CA GLU A 398 -45.34 -0.91 -0.31
C GLU A 398 -45.00 -1.75 -1.55
N PRO A 399 -44.81 -3.07 -1.39
CA PRO A 399 -44.47 -3.93 -2.52
C PRO A 399 -45.52 -3.80 -3.63
N ASN A 400 -45.12 -3.26 -4.77
CA ASN A 400 -45.95 -3.07 -5.96
C ASN A 400 -45.19 -3.57 -7.20
N ASP A 401 -45.90 -4.33 -8.03
CA ASP A 401 -45.33 -5.24 -9.03
C ASP A 401 -44.75 -4.59 -10.29
N ASP A 402 -45.04 -3.32 -10.55
CA ASP A 402 -44.69 -2.65 -11.82
C ASP A 402 -43.66 -1.53 -11.71
N LYS A 403 -43.16 -1.23 -10.52
CA LYS A 403 -42.22 -0.11 -10.35
C LYS A 403 -40.81 -0.52 -10.75
N GLN A 404 -40.23 0.25 -11.65
CA GLN A 404 -38.84 0.14 -12.09
C GLN A 404 -38.06 1.38 -11.67
N CYS A 405 -36.89 1.18 -11.08
CA CYS A 405 -35.99 2.26 -10.73
C CYS A 405 -35.41 2.89 -12.00
N HIS A 406 -35.62 4.20 -12.19
CA HIS A 406 -35.15 4.96 -13.35
C HIS A 406 -33.63 5.19 -13.35
N GLY A 407 -32.94 4.88 -12.25
CA GLY A 407 -31.48 4.92 -12.16
C GLY A 407 -30.86 3.61 -12.63
N CYS A 408 -31.16 2.50 -11.94
CA CYS A 408 -30.50 1.21 -12.20
C CYS A 408 -31.26 0.29 -13.16
N MET A 409 -32.46 0.66 -13.60
CA MET A 409 -33.38 -0.15 -14.41
C MET A 409 -33.81 -1.48 -13.78
N GLN A 410 -33.50 -1.70 -12.51
CA GLN A 410 -33.98 -2.86 -11.76
C GLN A 410 -35.36 -2.58 -11.17
N ARG A 411 -36.20 -3.61 -11.15
CA ARG A 411 -37.51 -3.56 -10.46
C ARG A 411 -37.34 -3.54 -8.95
N PHE A 412 -38.28 -2.91 -8.27
CA PHE A 412 -38.31 -2.86 -6.81
C PHE A 412 -38.56 -4.25 -6.21
N PRO A 413 -38.07 -4.53 -4.98
CA PRO A 413 -38.30 -5.80 -4.31
C PRO A 413 -39.80 -6.07 -4.07
N ILE A 414 -40.24 -7.29 -4.37
CA ILE A 414 -41.66 -7.70 -4.29
C ILE A 414 -42.04 -8.18 -2.88
N SER A 415 -41.07 -8.53 -2.04
CA SER A 415 -41.33 -9.18 -0.74
C SER A 415 -41.17 -8.26 0.47
N GLU A 416 -40.54 -7.11 0.32
CA GLU A 416 -40.14 -6.25 1.44
C GLU A 416 -40.35 -4.78 1.08
N PRO A 417 -40.98 -3.98 1.96
CA PRO A 417 -41.07 -2.53 1.77
C PRO A 417 -39.68 -1.93 1.62
N SER A 418 -39.53 -0.97 0.72
CA SER A 418 -38.23 -0.33 0.50
C SER A 418 -38.36 1.19 0.43
N TYR A 419 -37.37 1.88 0.97
CA TYR A 419 -37.28 3.33 0.84
C TYR A 419 -36.99 3.70 -0.61
N CYS A 420 -37.85 4.55 -1.18
CA CYS A 420 -37.72 5.02 -2.54
C CYS A 420 -37.92 6.55 -2.61
N TYR A 421 -37.25 7.17 -3.56
CA TYR A 421 -37.58 8.53 -3.97
C TYR A 421 -38.56 8.46 -5.13
N ASN A 422 -39.69 9.16 -5.04
CA ASN A 422 -40.64 9.23 -6.13
C ASN A 422 -41.11 10.65 -6.45
N CYS A 423 -41.47 10.86 -7.71
CA CYS A 423 -42.19 12.04 -8.14
C CYS A 423 -43.67 11.71 -8.33
N ALA A 424 -44.55 12.39 -7.59
CA ALA A 424 -45.99 12.19 -7.67
C ALA A 424 -46.60 12.60 -9.03
N LYS A 425 -45.93 13.47 -9.80
CA LYS A 425 -46.44 13.99 -11.09
C LYS A 425 -46.11 13.12 -12.29
N CYS A 426 -44.88 12.61 -12.38
CA CYS A 426 -44.38 11.97 -13.60
C CYS A 426 -44.10 10.47 -13.44
N GLY A 427 -44.38 9.88 -12.27
CA GLY A 427 -44.15 8.45 -12.03
C GLY A 427 -42.67 8.08 -12.07
N PHE A 428 -41.79 9.03 -11.73
CA PHE A 428 -40.36 8.79 -11.60
C PHE A 428 -40.07 8.11 -10.26
N PHE A 429 -39.26 7.04 -10.26
CA PHE A 429 -38.92 6.26 -9.06
C PHE A 429 -37.43 5.96 -9.03
N LEU A 430 -36.79 6.12 -7.88
CA LEU A 430 -35.41 5.70 -7.60
C LEU A 430 -35.35 4.90 -6.30
N HIS A 431 -34.55 3.83 -6.29
CA HIS A 431 -34.10 3.26 -5.02
C HIS A 431 -33.37 4.33 -4.23
N LYS A 432 -33.55 4.36 -2.90
CA LYS A 432 -32.78 5.25 -2.01
C LYS A 432 -31.28 5.17 -2.30
N ASP A 433 -30.74 3.95 -2.44
CA ASP A 433 -29.33 3.74 -2.75
C ASP A 433 -28.89 4.26 -4.12
N CYS A 434 -29.81 4.33 -5.10
CA CYS A 434 -29.53 4.93 -6.42
C CYS A 434 -29.57 6.46 -6.38
N ALA A 435 -30.42 7.03 -5.53
CA ALA A 435 -30.51 8.47 -5.32
C ALA A 435 -29.36 9.01 -4.46
N ASP A 436 -28.86 8.20 -3.51
CA ASP A 436 -27.79 8.57 -2.58
C ASP A 436 -26.38 8.43 -3.15
N LEU A 437 -26.27 8.20 -4.47
CA LEU A 437 -24.99 8.04 -5.16
C LEU A 437 -24.27 9.38 -5.30
N PRO A 438 -22.94 9.42 -5.03
CA PRO A 438 -22.17 10.66 -5.20
C PRO A 438 -21.97 11.00 -6.67
N ILE A 439 -22.02 12.29 -7.01
CA ILE A 439 -21.87 12.77 -8.41
C ILE A 439 -20.54 12.30 -9.01
N THR A 440 -19.42 12.45 -8.30
CA THR A 440 -18.11 12.01 -8.78
C THR A 440 -17.48 11.02 -7.82
N LYS A 441 -16.99 9.89 -8.35
CA LYS A 441 -16.35 8.85 -7.52
C LYS A 441 -15.40 7.96 -8.32
N ARG A 442 -14.30 7.56 -7.66
CA ARG A 442 -13.34 6.59 -8.20
C ARG A 442 -13.90 5.17 -8.06
N HIS A 443 -13.62 4.33 -9.06
CA HIS A 443 -14.08 2.94 -9.09
C HIS A 443 -12.92 1.96 -9.28
N GLN A 444 -12.99 0.75 -8.72
CA GLN A 444 -11.87 -0.19 -8.75
C GLN A 444 -11.50 -0.72 -10.15
N LEU A 445 -12.42 -0.59 -11.12
CA LEU A 445 -12.22 -0.98 -12.52
C LEU A 445 -11.60 0.12 -13.39
N HIS A 446 -11.53 1.36 -12.91
CA HIS A 446 -11.10 2.49 -13.74
C HIS A 446 -10.19 3.45 -12.97
N LYS A 447 -9.22 4.05 -13.68
CA LYS A 447 -8.19 4.91 -13.05
C LYS A 447 -8.73 6.29 -12.70
N HIS A 448 -9.49 6.90 -13.60
CA HIS A 448 -10.06 8.22 -13.38
C HIS A 448 -11.30 8.17 -12.48
N SER A 449 -11.65 9.31 -11.91
CA SER A 449 -12.97 9.49 -11.30
C SER A 449 -14.04 9.37 -12.39
N LEU A 450 -15.14 8.70 -12.07
CA LEU A 450 -16.31 8.63 -12.92
C LEU A 450 -17.33 9.64 -12.42
N THR A 451 -18.03 10.27 -13.35
CA THR A 451 -19.12 11.21 -13.10
C THR A 451 -20.46 10.54 -13.38
N LEU A 452 -21.41 10.68 -12.47
CA LEU A 452 -22.79 10.22 -12.61
C LEU A 452 -23.48 11.07 -13.67
N VAL A 453 -24.05 10.41 -14.68
CA VAL A 453 -24.80 11.03 -15.79
C VAL A 453 -26.15 10.37 -15.94
N ALA A 454 -27.16 11.13 -16.35
CA ALA A 454 -28.46 10.62 -16.70
C ALA A 454 -28.53 10.29 -18.20
N THR A 455 -28.70 9.01 -18.50
CA THR A 455 -28.85 8.43 -19.85
C THR A 455 -30.21 7.74 -20.00
N GLN A 456 -31.28 8.38 -19.52
CA GLN A 456 -32.61 7.76 -19.46
C GLN A 456 -33.14 7.35 -20.84
N ASP A 457 -32.78 8.12 -21.87
CA ASP A 457 -33.22 7.91 -23.24
C ASP A 457 -32.12 7.35 -24.16
N VAL A 458 -30.89 7.20 -23.64
CA VAL A 458 -29.72 6.77 -24.42
C VAL A 458 -29.29 5.38 -23.99
N ALA A 459 -29.40 4.42 -24.90
CA ALA A 459 -28.85 3.09 -24.68
C ALA A 459 -27.32 3.17 -24.67
N PHE A 460 -26.69 2.63 -23.62
CA PHE A 460 -25.24 2.55 -23.52
C PHE A 460 -24.80 1.14 -23.15
N GLN A 461 -23.58 0.77 -23.53
CA GLN A 461 -22.98 -0.50 -23.12
C GLN A 461 -22.11 -0.30 -21.87
N CYS A 462 -22.38 -1.09 -20.84
CA CYS A 462 -21.55 -1.11 -19.64
C CYS A 462 -20.23 -1.84 -19.90
N HIS A 463 -19.09 -1.22 -19.57
CA HIS A 463 -17.77 -1.82 -19.80
C HIS A 463 -17.44 -3.00 -18.87
N ALA A 464 -18.16 -3.16 -17.77
CA ALA A 464 -17.92 -4.25 -16.82
C ALA A 464 -18.69 -5.53 -17.18
N CYS A 465 -20.01 -5.43 -17.37
CA CYS A 465 -20.88 -6.57 -17.65
C CYS A 465 -21.20 -6.76 -19.14
N LEU A 466 -20.79 -5.82 -20.00
CA LEU A 466 -21.03 -5.78 -21.44
C LEU A 466 -22.52 -5.72 -21.85
N GLN A 467 -23.43 -5.57 -20.88
CA GLN A 467 -24.86 -5.44 -21.13
C GLN A 467 -25.20 -4.01 -21.61
N VAL A 468 -26.19 -3.94 -22.50
CA VAL A 468 -26.79 -2.67 -22.93
C VAL A 468 -27.83 -2.24 -21.90
N CYS A 469 -27.75 -0.99 -21.46
CA CYS A 469 -28.53 -0.45 -20.35
C CYS A 469 -29.11 0.92 -20.71
N HIS A 470 -30.24 1.26 -20.09
CA HIS A 470 -30.74 2.62 -19.91
C HIS A 470 -30.56 3.05 -18.45
N GLY A 471 -30.86 4.32 -18.15
CA GLY A 471 -30.91 4.84 -16.78
C GLY A 471 -29.74 5.74 -16.47
N PHE A 472 -29.19 5.63 -15.27
CA PHE A 472 -28.01 6.38 -14.86
C PHE A 472 -26.74 5.57 -15.10
N ALA A 473 -25.66 6.27 -15.41
CA ALA A 473 -24.37 5.68 -15.65
C ALA A 473 -23.26 6.50 -14.97
N TYR A 474 -22.17 5.83 -14.64
CA TYR A 474 -20.92 6.48 -14.25
C TYR A 474 -19.98 6.50 -15.46
N HIS A 475 -19.66 7.70 -15.93
CA HIS A 475 -18.91 7.93 -17.16
C HIS A 475 -17.59 8.67 -16.90
N CYS A 476 -16.53 8.28 -17.62
CA CYS A 476 -15.29 9.04 -17.74
C CYS A 476 -15.23 9.64 -19.13
N GLU A 477 -15.27 10.97 -19.23
CA GLU A 477 -15.17 11.68 -20.50
C GLU A 477 -13.81 11.46 -21.18
N GLU A 478 -12.72 11.39 -20.42
CA GLU A 478 -11.37 11.24 -20.96
C GLU A 478 -11.14 9.88 -21.63
N CYS A 479 -11.69 8.82 -21.04
CA CYS A 479 -11.47 7.44 -21.49
C CYS A 479 -12.66 6.84 -22.24
N LEU A 480 -13.80 7.56 -22.29
CA LEU A 480 -15.09 7.05 -22.74
C LEU A 480 -15.52 5.77 -22.02
N TYR A 481 -15.10 5.62 -20.75
CA TYR A 481 -15.36 4.43 -19.95
C TYR A 481 -16.67 4.61 -19.16
N THR A 482 -17.62 3.71 -19.36
CA THR A 482 -18.98 3.82 -18.80
C THR A 482 -19.36 2.56 -18.02
N LEU A 483 -19.88 2.75 -16.81
CA LEU A 483 -20.44 1.70 -15.96
C LEU A 483 -21.90 1.97 -15.66
N ASP A 484 -22.75 0.95 -15.75
CA ASP A 484 -24.10 1.03 -15.19
C ASP A 484 -24.06 1.05 -13.65
N LEU A 485 -25.15 1.52 -13.03
CA LEU A 485 -25.22 1.62 -11.57
C LEU A 485 -25.04 0.29 -10.84
N ARG A 486 -25.51 -0.83 -11.40
CA ARG A 486 -25.45 -2.16 -10.75
C ARG A 486 -24.01 -2.64 -10.67
N CYS A 487 -23.26 -2.47 -11.76
CA CYS A 487 -21.84 -2.79 -11.81
C CYS A 487 -21.02 -1.83 -10.93
N PHE A 488 -21.34 -0.54 -10.93
CA PHE A 488 -20.67 0.46 -10.09
C PHE A 488 -20.90 0.23 -8.59
N MET A 489 -22.09 -0.26 -8.22
CA MET A 489 -22.46 -0.54 -6.84
C MET A 489 -21.70 -1.73 -6.23
N ILE A 490 -21.01 -2.55 -7.04
CA ILE A 490 -20.06 -3.55 -6.54
C ILE A 490 -18.78 -2.86 -6.10
N LYS A 491 -18.85 -2.23 -4.92
CA LYS A 491 -17.78 -1.43 -4.31
C LYS A 491 -16.77 -2.28 -3.53
N THR A 492 -17.10 -3.54 -3.25
CA THR A 492 -16.28 -4.38 -2.36
C THR A 492 -15.12 -5.02 -3.11
N LYS A 493 -13.94 -5.01 -2.47
CA LYS A 493 -12.78 -5.80 -2.91
C LYS A 493 -13.05 -7.31 -2.84
N LYS A 494 -13.94 -7.70 -1.93
CA LYS A 494 -14.35 -9.06 -1.64
C LYS A 494 -15.88 -9.12 -1.73
N LEU A 495 -16.37 -9.66 -2.82
CA LEU A 495 -17.79 -9.86 -3.09
C LEU A 495 -18.29 -11.09 -2.33
N LYS A 496 -19.28 -10.90 -1.46
CA LYS A 496 -20.08 -11.99 -0.91
C LYS A 496 -21.25 -12.22 -1.86
N HIS A 497 -21.30 -13.37 -2.51
CA HIS A 497 -22.35 -13.67 -3.49
C HIS A 497 -23.00 -15.03 -3.19
N PRO A 498 -24.34 -15.18 -3.28
CA PRO A 498 -25.02 -16.44 -2.95
C PRO A 498 -24.59 -17.66 -3.77
N SER A 499 -24.01 -17.45 -4.96
CA SER A 499 -23.51 -18.54 -5.82
C SER A 499 -22.31 -19.29 -5.22
N HIS A 500 -21.59 -18.70 -4.27
CA HIS A 500 -20.37 -19.30 -3.73
C HIS A 500 -20.16 -18.94 -2.26
N ARG A 501 -19.71 -19.92 -1.46
CA ARG A 501 -19.58 -19.76 -0.01
C ARG A 501 -18.43 -18.84 0.41
N HIS A 502 -17.34 -18.85 -0.36
CA HIS A 502 -16.18 -18.01 -0.12
C HIS A 502 -16.33 -16.62 -0.74
N LEU A 503 -15.55 -15.67 -0.25
CA LEU A 503 -15.50 -14.32 -0.80
C LEU A 503 -14.78 -14.33 -2.15
N LEU A 504 -15.35 -13.62 -3.12
CA LEU A 504 -14.79 -13.50 -4.47
C LEU A 504 -14.04 -12.18 -4.63
N SER A 505 -12.84 -12.22 -5.19
CA SER A 505 -11.98 -11.06 -5.45
C SER A 505 -11.91 -10.79 -6.95
N LEU A 506 -11.82 -9.53 -7.36
CA LEU A 506 -11.64 -9.21 -8.78
C LEU A 506 -10.34 -9.84 -9.32
N ALA A 507 -10.44 -10.56 -10.44
CA ALA A 507 -9.32 -11.18 -11.13
C ALA A 507 -8.25 -10.15 -11.49
N GLN A 508 -7.00 -10.59 -11.43
CA GLN A 508 -5.83 -9.71 -11.55
C GLN A 508 -5.07 -9.91 -12.87
N ASN A 509 -5.44 -10.96 -13.60
CA ASN A 509 -4.84 -11.36 -14.85
C ASN A 509 -5.76 -10.90 -15.97
N ASN A 510 -5.20 -10.58 -17.14
CA ASN A 510 -6.00 -10.22 -18.32
C ASN A 510 -6.42 -11.47 -19.12
N ASP A 511 -6.29 -12.65 -18.52
CA ASP A 511 -6.62 -13.91 -19.15
C ASP A 511 -8.13 -14.12 -19.06
N ASP A 512 -8.71 -14.66 -20.12
CA ASP A 512 -10.14 -14.95 -20.13
C ASP A 512 -10.42 -16.11 -19.17
N GLN A 513 -11.36 -15.89 -18.25
CA GLN A 513 -11.77 -16.87 -17.26
C GLN A 513 -13.22 -17.26 -17.51
N GLN A 514 -13.49 -18.56 -17.46
CA GLN A 514 -14.84 -19.08 -17.72
C GLN A 514 -15.75 -18.89 -16.51
N CYS A 515 -16.74 -18.01 -16.64
CA CYS A 515 -17.73 -17.73 -15.62
C CYS A 515 -18.60 -18.97 -15.32
N LYS A 516 -18.68 -19.38 -14.06
CA LYS A 516 -19.56 -20.47 -13.59
C LYS A 516 -21.05 -20.10 -13.59
N GLY A 517 -21.38 -18.82 -13.75
CA GLY A 517 -22.77 -18.36 -13.87
C GLY A 517 -23.35 -18.57 -15.26
N CYS A 518 -22.60 -18.28 -16.33
CA CYS A 518 -23.12 -18.31 -17.71
C CYS A 518 -22.33 -19.21 -18.67
N GLY A 519 -21.21 -19.77 -18.22
CA GLY A 519 -20.30 -20.57 -19.05
C GLY A 519 -19.43 -19.76 -20.02
N GLN A 520 -19.61 -18.44 -20.11
CA GLN A 520 -18.85 -17.56 -21.01
C GLN A 520 -17.50 -17.17 -20.42
N SER A 521 -16.52 -16.97 -21.29
CA SER A 521 -15.18 -16.54 -20.89
C SER A 521 -15.06 -15.02 -20.95
N ASN A 522 -14.63 -14.41 -19.85
CA ASN A 522 -14.55 -12.96 -19.70
C ASN A 522 -13.25 -12.54 -19.00
N LYS A 523 -12.75 -11.33 -19.29
CA LYS A 523 -11.54 -10.76 -18.65
C LYS A 523 -11.83 -10.21 -17.26
N THR A 524 -12.99 -9.58 -17.09
CA THR A 524 -13.41 -8.94 -15.84
C THR A 524 -14.33 -9.87 -15.05
N VAL A 525 -13.73 -10.76 -14.28
CA VAL A 525 -14.43 -11.71 -13.41
C VAL A 525 -14.00 -11.57 -11.95
N PHE A 526 -14.83 -12.08 -11.04
CA PHE A 526 -14.52 -12.29 -9.64
C PHE A 526 -14.14 -13.75 -9.41
N GLU A 527 -13.02 -14.02 -8.75
CA GLU A 527 -12.47 -15.35 -8.49
C GLU A 527 -12.45 -15.66 -7.00
N CYS A 528 -12.61 -16.93 -6.65
CA CYS A 528 -12.47 -17.40 -5.28
C CYS A 528 -10.99 -17.45 -4.86
N ASP A 529 -10.66 -16.79 -3.75
CA ASP A 529 -9.30 -16.78 -3.19
C ASP A 529 -8.91 -18.13 -2.51
N ASP A 530 -9.89 -18.99 -2.21
CA ASP A 530 -9.72 -20.21 -1.39
C ASP A 530 -9.56 -21.49 -2.24
N GLY A 531 -9.05 -21.38 -3.48
CA GLY A 531 -8.66 -22.52 -4.32
C GLY A 531 -9.83 -23.32 -4.93
N CYS A 532 -11.05 -22.80 -4.89
CA CYS A 532 -12.25 -23.50 -5.37
C CYS A 532 -12.41 -23.56 -6.90
N ASN A 533 -11.48 -22.97 -7.67
CA ASN A 533 -11.60 -22.79 -9.12
C ASN A 533 -12.99 -22.26 -9.55
N PHE A 534 -13.48 -21.25 -8.82
CA PHE A 534 -14.77 -20.62 -9.05
C PHE A 534 -14.55 -19.19 -9.53
N SER A 535 -15.16 -18.83 -10.65
CA SER A 535 -15.18 -17.47 -11.17
C SER A 535 -16.57 -17.04 -11.60
N LEU A 536 -16.86 -15.74 -11.48
CA LEU A 536 -18.15 -15.14 -11.76
C LEU A 536 -17.96 -13.79 -12.45
N ASP A 537 -18.52 -13.60 -13.64
CA ASP A 537 -18.44 -12.31 -14.34
C ASP A 537 -19.39 -11.26 -13.75
N TYR A 538 -19.21 -10.00 -14.16
CA TYR A 538 -20.06 -8.89 -13.71
C TYR A 538 -21.52 -9.04 -14.14
N ARG A 539 -21.81 -9.67 -15.29
CA ARG A 539 -23.19 -9.91 -15.76
C ARG A 539 -23.91 -10.82 -14.78
N CYS A 540 -23.31 -11.95 -14.42
CA CYS A 540 -23.87 -12.93 -13.51
C CYS A 540 -23.90 -12.42 -12.05
N ALA A 541 -22.89 -11.66 -11.64
CA ALA A 541 -22.83 -11.07 -10.30
C ALA A 541 -23.92 -10.00 -10.05
N THR A 542 -24.47 -9.40 -11.12
CA THR A 542 -25.53 -8.38 -11.05
C THR A 542 -26.92 -8.92 -11.38
N LEU A 543 -27.07 -10.24 -11.62
CA LEU A 543 -28.38 -10.84 -11.84
C LEU A 543 -29.26 -10.74 -10.57
N PRO A 544 -30.54 -10.39 -10.71
CA PRO A 544 -31.48 -10.41 -9.59
C PRO A 544 -31.56 -11.80 -8.96
N GLN A 545 -31.45 -11.87 -7.64
CA GLN A 545 -31.55 -13.16 -6.94
C GLN A 545 -32.97 -13.72 -6.91
N LYS A 546 -33.96 -12.84 -7.04
CA LYS A 546 -35.39 -13.16 -7.08
C LYS A 546 -36.06 -12.34 -8.16
N VAL A 547 -36.95 -12.96 -8.93
CA VAL A 547 -37.77 -12.29 -9.95
C VAL A 547 -39.18 -12.86 -9.92
N ARG A 548 -40.16 -12.09 -10.40
CA ARG A 548 -41.53 -12.57 -10.54
C ARG A 548 -41.68 -13.39 -11.81
N CYS A 549 -42.34 -14.52 -11.69
CA CYS A 549 -42.82 -15.31 -12.81
C CYS A 549 -43.93 -14.55 -13.53
N LYS A 550 -43.81 -14.37 -14.85
CA LYS A 550 -44.81 -13.66 -15.66
C LYS A 550 -46.11 -14.46 -15.83
N PHE A 551 -46.08 -15.78 -15.62
CA PHE A 551 -47.21 -16.67 -15.88
C PHE A 551 -48.21 -16.70 -14.72
N ASP A 552 -47.72 -16.86 -13.49
CA ASP A 552 -48.56 -17.04 -12.29
C ASP A 552 -48.28 -16.03 -11.17
N GLY A 553 -47.30 -15.13 -11.36
CA GLY A 553 -46.90 -14.14 -10.36
C GLY A 553 -46.07 -14.68 -9.20
N SER A 554 -45.71 -15.96 -9.20
CA SER A 554 -44.87 -16.58 -8.17
C SER A 554 -43.41 -16.08 -8.21
N LEU A 555 -42.63 -16.36 -7.17
CA LEU A 555 -41.21 -15.97 -7.11
C LEU A 555 -40.28 -17.05 -7.66
N LEU A 556 -39.53 -16.67 -8.68
CA LEU A 556 -38.40 -17.39 -9.25
C LEU A 556 -37.11 -17.01 -8.51
N TYR A 557 -36.32 -18.01 -8.15
CA TYR A 557 -35.03 -17.84 -7.46
C TYR A 557 -33.89 -18.22 -8.39
N LEU A 558 -32.85 -17.39 -8.44
CA LEU A 558 -31.63 -17.70 -9.18
C LEU A 558 -30.86 -18.81 -8.45
N ARG A 559 -30.49 -19.86 -9.19
CA ARG A 559 -29.76 -21.04 -8.70
C ARG A 559 -28.47 -21.24 -9.47
N PHE A 560 -27.45 -21.77 -8.79
CA PHE A 560 -26.10 -22.06 -9.31
C PHE A 560 -25.68 -23.50 -9.03
N SER A 561 -26.62 -24.37 -8.66
CA SER A 561 -26.36 -25.78 -8.35
C SER A 561 -26.08 -26.57 -9.63
N VAL A 562 -25.13 -27.50 -9.55
CA VAL A 562 -24.96 -28.55 -10.53
C VAL A 562 -26.14 -29.49 -10.38
N GLU A 563 -26.97 -29.59 -11.41
CA GLU A 563 -27.98 -30.65 -11.50
C GLU A 563 -27.26 -31.95 -11.91
N ASP A 564 -27.63 -33.07 -11.30
CA ASP A 564 -26.98 -34.38 -11.38
C ASP A 564 -26.61 -34.78 -12.83
N GLU A 565 -25.41 -35.31 -13.10
CA GLU A 565 -24.92 -35.58 -14.47
C GLU A 565 -25.68 -36.67 -15.26
N THR A 566 -26.83 -37.12 -14.76
CA THR A 566 -27.58 -38.28 -15.26
C THR A 566 -28.86 -37.93 -16.03
N GLY A 567 -29.20 -36.64 -16.18
CA GLY A 567 -30.46 -36.20 -16.82
C GLY A 567 -30.29 -35.20 -17.97
N GLU A 568 -31.25 -35.21 -18.90
CA GLU A 568 -31.47 -34.13 -19.87
C GLU A 568 -32.27 -33.01 -19.18
N TYR A 569 -31.71 -31.80 -19.16
CA TYR A 569 -32.33 -30.64 -18.53
C TYR A 569 -32.90 -29.73 -19.60
N TYR A 570 -34.13 -29.27 -19.46
CA TYR A 570 -34.78 -28.40 -20.44
C TYR A 570 -35.27 -27.11 -19.81
N CYS A 571 -35.27 -26.04 -20.61
CA CYS A 571 -35.90 -24.78 -20.24
C CYS A 571 -37.40 -24.84 -20.52
N ASP A 572 -38.24 -24.65 -19.51
CA ASP A 572 -39.70 -24.69 -19.64
C ASP A 572 -40.29 -23.56 -20.50
N VAL A 573 -39.48 -22.57 -20.88
CA VAL A 573 -39.93 -21.40 -21.66
C VAL A 573 -39.59 -21.52 -23.14
N CYS A 574 -38.41 -22.02 -23.49
CA CYS A 574 -37.98 -22.17 -24.89
C CYS A 574 -37.91 -23.62 -25.37
N GLU A 575 -38.10 -24.59 -24.47
CA GLU A 575 -38.04 -26.04 -24.73
C GLU A 575 -36.66 -26.51 -25.23
N GLU A 576 -35.62 -25.68 -25.10
CA GLU A 576 -34.24 -26.02 -25.44
C GLU A 576 -33.50 -26.62 -24.25
N GLU A 577 -32.48 -27.43 -24.56
CA GLU A 577 -31.61 -28.07 -23.57
C GLU A 577 -30.85 -27.01 -22.75
N ARG A 578 -30.91 -27.16 -21.43
CA ARG A 578 -30.21 -26.38 -20.43
C ARG A 578 -28.85 -26.98 -20.15
N ASN A 579 -27.84 -26.12 -20.03
CA ASN A 579 -26.56 -26.54 -19.47
C ASN A 579 -26.68 -26.69 -17.93
N PRO A 580 -26.45 -27.88 -17.36
CA PRO A 580 -26.57 -28.12 -15.92
C PRO A 580 -25.48 -27.41 -15.08
N ASN A 581 -24.41 -26.94 -15.73
CA ASN A 581 -23.28 -26.28 -15.07
C ASN A 581 -23.39 -24.75 -15.00
N VAL A 582 -24.50 -24.17 -15.48
CA VAL A 582 -24.72 -22.71 -15.48
C VAL A 582 -25.99 -22.34 -14.71
N CYS A 583 -26.10 -21.07 -14.33
CA CYS A 583 -27.20 -20.59 -13.50
C CYS A 583 -28.55 -20.57 -14.22
N PHE A 584 -29.62 -20.68 -13.44
CA PHE A 584 -30.99 -20.71 -13.93
C PHE A 584 -31.98 -20.20 -12.90
N TYR A 585 -33.17 -19.83 -13.34
CA TYR A 585 -34.26 -19.49 -12.44
C TYR A 585 -35.12 -20.70 -12.17
N TYR A 586 -35.45 -20.90 -10.89
CA TYR A 586 -36.33 -21.97 -10.42
C TYR A 586 -37.45 -21.41 -9.54
N CYS A 587 -38.70 -21.78 -9.83
CA CYS A 587 -39.84 -21.47 -8.99
C CYS A 587 -40.16 -22.65 -8.08
N LYS A 588 -40.28 -22.39 -6.78
CA LYS A 588 -40.67 -23.43 -5.81
C LYS A 588 -42.14 -23.84 -5.92
N THR A 589 -42.99 -22.96 -6.44
CA THR A 589 -44.45 -23.16 -6.45
C THR A 589 -44.91 -23.88 -7.70
N CYS A 590 -44.51 -23.38 -8.88
CA CYS A 590 -44.88 -23.97 -10.17
C CYS A 590 -43.82 -24.89 -10.75
N HIS A 591 -42.69 -25.08 -10.06
CA HIS A 591 -41.55 -25.89 -10.51
C HIS A 591 -40.91 -25.43 -11.84
N LEU A 592 -41.27 -24.24 -12.34
CA LEU A 592 -40.70 -23.66 -13.55
C LEU A 592 -39.17 -23.53 -13.43
N MET A 593 -38.45 -24.10 -14.39
CA MET A 593 -37.01 -24.02 -14.58
C MET A 593 -36.72 -23.39 -15.93
N ALA A 594 -36.00 -22.25 -15.93
CA ALA A 594 -35.79 -21.50 -17.16
C ALA A 594 -34.42 -20.82 -17.21
N HIS A 595 -33.93 -20.63 -18.43
CA HIS A 595 -32.75 -19.83 -18.69
C HIS A 595 -32.92 -18.40 -18.14
N PRO A 596 -31.85 -17.77 -17.60
CA PRO A 596 -31.90 -16.37 -17.19
C PRO A 596 -32.44 -15.44 -18.28
N ASP A 597 -32.01 -15.64 -19.52
CA ASP A 597 -32.40 -14.80 -20.66
C ASP A 597 -33.87 -15.05 -21.09
N CYS A 598 -34.42 -16.25 -20.90
CA CYS A 598 -35.84 -16.52 -21.12
C CYS A 598 -36.75 -15.80 -20.12
N ILE A 599 -36.30 -15.66 -18.87
CA ILE A 599 -37.07 -14.97 -17.82
C ILE A 599 -36.93 -13.45 -17.90
N LEU A 600 -35.69 -12.98 -18.07
CA LEU A 600 -35.34 -11.56 -18.04
C LEU A 600 -35.52 -10.87 -19.40
N GLY A 601 -35.42 -11.62 -20.50
CA GLY A 601 -35.27 -11.10 -21.85
C GLY A 601 -33.80 -10.84 -22.21
N GLU A 602 -33.53 -10.71 -23.52
CA GLU A 602 -32.18 -10.49 -24.06
C GLU A 602 -31.55 -9.16 -23.59
N TYR A 603 -32.38 -8.12 -23.42
CA TYR A 603 -31.97 -6.80 -22.91
C TYR A 603 -32.81 -6.37 -21.70
N PRO A 604 -32.57 -6.95 -20.50
CA PRO A 604 -33.44 -6.74 -19.34
C PRO A 604 -33.42 -5.32 -18.78
N TRP A 605 -32.39 -4.56 -19.13
CA TRP A 605 -32.08 -3.24 -18.55
C TRP A 605 -32.35 -2.11 -19.52
N LEU A 606 -33.00 -2.41 -20.65
CA LEU A 606 -33.50 -1.43 -21.58
C LEU A 606 -34.96 -1.11 -21.25
N LYS A 607 -35.25 0.18 -21.13
CA LYS A 607 -36.61 0.70 -21.29
C LYS A 607 -36.99 0.57 -22.77
N TYR A 608 -38.06 -0.16 -23.07
CA TYR A 608 -38.66 -0.17 -24.41
C TYR A 608 -39.75 0.89 -24.46
N GLY A 609 -39.85 1.58 -25.60
CA GLY A 609 -40.81 2.65 -25.75
C GLY A 609 -40.61 3.46 -27.02
N SER A 610 -41.40 4.52 -27.12
CA SER A 610 -41.34 5.52 -28.17
C SER A 610 -40.60 6.75 -27.65
N TYR A 611 -39.62 7.23 -28.41
CA TYR A 611 -38.73 8.33 -28.03
C TYR A 611 -38.90 9.52 -28.98
N GLU A 612 -39.13 10.70 -28.44
CA GLU A 612 -39.29 11.96 -29.18
C GLU A 612 -37.93 12.62 -29.48
N THR A 613 -36.96 11.82 -29.95
CA THR A 613 -35.58 12.26 -30.22
C THR A 613 -35.29 12.42 -31.70
N HIS A 614 -36.33 12.34 -32.53
CA HIS A 614 -36.29 12.53 -33.97
C HIS A 614 -37.54 13.32 -34.39
N LYS A 615 -37.62 13.74 -35.66
CA LYS A 615 -38.79 14.46 -36.21
C LYS A 615 -40.12 13.71 -36.00
N HIS A 616 -40.05 12.41 -35.78
CA HIS A 616 -41.16 11.54 -35.46
C HIS A 616 -40.74 10.61 -34.31
N PRO A 617 -41.70 10.07 -33.54
CA PRO A 617 -41.39 9.16 -32.45
C PRO A 617 -40.65 7.90 -32.94
N LEU A 618 -39.53 7.56 -32.31
CA LEU A 618 -38.72 6.38 -32.60
C LEU A 618 -39.02 5.25 -31.64
N ALA A 619 -39.33 4.06 -32.16
CA ALA A 619 -39.46 2.86 -31.36
C ALA A 619 -38.11 2.16 -31.23
N LEU A 620 -37.70 1.81 -30.01
CA LEU A 620 -36.57 0.90 -29.80
C LEU A 620 -37.06 -0.55 -29.93
N VAL A 621 -36.45 -1.33 -30.82
CA VAL A 621 -36.82 -2.73 -31.11
C VAL A 621 -35.61 -3.66 -30.99
N THR A 622 -35.84 -4.89 -30.51
CA THR A 622 -34.80 -5.93 -30.36
C THR A 622 -34.37 -6.55 -31.68
N GLU A 623 -35.33 -6.72 -32.58
CA GLU A 623 -35.08 -7.19 -33.94
C GLU A 623 -35.59 -6.13 -34.90
N GLY A 624 -34.67 -5.49 -35.63
CA GLY A 624 -35.04 -4.62 -36.75
C GLY A 624 -35.97 -5.36 -37.70
N LYS A 625 -37.14 -4.81 -38.00
CA LYS A 625 -38.14 -5.45 -38.85
C LYS A 625 -37.66 -5.43 -40.30
N MET A 626 -37.87 -6.53 -41.03
CA MET A 626 -37.59 -6.63 -42.48
C MET A 626 -38.26 -5.54 -43.34
N ASN A 627 -39.29 -4.87 -42.82
CA ASN A 627 -40.07 -3.84 -43.52
C ASN A 627 -39.53 -2.40 -43.35
N PHE A 628 -38.28 -2.26 -42.89
CA PHE A 628 -37.57 -0.99 -42.73
C PHE A 628 -36.32 -0.94 -43.62
N ALA A 629 -35.88 0.28 -43.94
CA ALA A 629 -34.66 0.48 -44.71
C ALA A 629 -33.43 -0.01 -43.94
N ASP A 630 -32.34 -0.28 -44.67
CA ASP A 630 -31.02 -0.50 -44.07
C ASP A 630 -30.62 0.68 -43.18
N CYS A 631 -29.69 0.44 -42.26
CA CYS A 631 -29.21 1.43 -41.32
C CYS A 631 -28.77 2.72 -42.03
N ASP A 632 -29.39 3.85 -41.68
CA ASP A 632 -29.14 5.20 -42.22
C ASP A 632 -27.67 5.67 -42.10
N HIS A 633 -26.86 5.02 -41.26
CA HIS A 633 -25.43 5.31 -41.14
C HIS A 633 -24.55 4.39 -41.99
N CYS A 634 -24.70 3.08 -41.84
CA CYS A 634 -23.76 2.11 -42.39
C CYS A 634 -24.27 1.34 -43.62
N GLY A 635 -25.54 1.52 -43.99
CA GLY A 635 -26.17 0.83 -45.12
C GLY A 635 -26.30 -0.68 -44.96
N LYS A 636 -26.11 -1.21 -43.74
CA LYS A 636 -26.33 -2.62 -43.42
C LYS A 636 -27.70 -2.83 -42.79
N PRO A 637 -28.33 -4.00 -42.95
CA PRO A 637 -29.61 -4.27 -42.34
C PRO A 637 -29.51 -4.29 -40.82
N CYS A 638 -30.45 -3.65 -40.15
CA CYS A 638 -30.59 -3.71 -38.68
C CYS A 638 -31.25 -5.01 -38.20
N THR A 639 -31.62 -5.92 -39.11
CA THR A 639 -32.29 -7.19 -38.77
C THR A 639 -31.44 -8.02 -37.81
N GLY A 640 -32.05 -8.50 -36.73
CA GLY A 640 -31.36 -9.24 -35.67
C GLY A 640 -30.45 -8.38 -34.77
N ASN A 641 -30.52 -7.04 -34.87
CA ASN A 641 -29.80 -6.13 -33.99
C ASN A 641 -30.77 -5.11 -33.35
N LEU A 642 -30.41 -4.64 -32.16
CA LEU A 642 -31.12 -3.57 -31.47
C LEU A 642 -31.11 -2.28 -32.32
N ALA A 643 -32.28 -1.72 -32.61
CA ALA A 643 -32.42 -0.59 -33.52
C ALA A 643 -33.49 0.42 -33.09
N TYR A 644 -33.27 1.69 -33.46
CA TYR A 644 -34.31 2.74 -33.39
C TYR A 644 -35.02 2.86 -34.74
N GLU A 645 -36.33 2.61 -34.74
CA GLU A 645 -37.17 2.58 -35.93
C GLU A 645 -38.23 3.67 -35.92
N CYS A 646 -38.32 4.44 -37.01
CA CYS A 646 -39.41 5.38 -37.23
C CYS A 646 -40.47 4.80 -38.18
N ARG A 647 -41.63 4.40 -37.66
CA ARG A 647 -42.71 3.84 -38.49
C ARG A 647 -43.20 4.79 -39.59
N ARG A 648 -43.03 6.11 -39.42
CA ARG A 648 -43.57 7.15 -40.30
C ARG A 648 -42.64 7.50 -41.47
N CYS A 649 -41.36 7.74 -41.22
CA CYS A 649 -40.38 8.08 -42.26
C CYS A 649 -39.43 6.94 -42.63
N LYS A 650 -39.61 5.75 -42.04
CA LYS A 650 -38.78 4.55 -42.28
C LYS A 650 -37.31 4.71 -41.91
N PHE A 651 -36.96 5.77 -41.17
CA PHE A 651 -35.64 5.94 -40.56
C PHE A 651 -35.33 4.73 -39.67
N ASN A 652 -34.11 4.22 -39.79
CA ASN A 652 -33.65 3.04 -39.09
C ASN A 652 -32.16 3.15 -38.78
N VAL A 653 -31.77 2.91 -37.52
CA VAL A 653 -30.36 2.96 -37.13
C VAL A 653 -30.09 1.97 -36.01
N HIS A 654 -28.93 1.29 -36.06
CA HIS A 654 -28.46 0.49 -34.93
C HIS A 654 -28.41 1.35 -33.67
N ALA A 655 -29.02 0.86 -32.58
CA ALA A 655 -29.20 1.60 -31.34
C ALA A 655 -27.92 1.74 -30.50
N ILE A 656 -26.85 1.03 -30.87
CA ILE A 656 -25.56 1.07 -30.20
C ILE A 656 -24.41 1.31 -31.18
N GLY A 657 -23.30 1.82 -30.64
CA GLY A 657 -22.04 1.98 -31.36
C GLY A 657 -22.02 3.19 -32.31
N ARG A 658 -21.17 3.11 -33.34
CA ARG A 658 -20.87 4.25 -34.23
C ARG A 658 -22.09 4.73 -35.00
N CYS A 659 -22.99 3.83 -35.39
CA CYS A 659 -24.17 4.17 -36.19
C CYS A 659 -25.04 5.20 -35.47
N TYR A 660 -25.39 4.91 -34.22
CA TYR A 660 -26.14 5.81 -33.36
C TYR A 660 -25.40 7.14 -33.10
N ASN A 661 -24.14 7.07 -32.67
CA ASN A 661 -23.35 8.26 -32.30
C ASN A 661 -23.21 9.25 -33.46
N ASP A 662 -23.00 8.77 -34.68
CA ASP A 662 -22.88 9.63 -35.86
C ASP A 662 -24.21 10.33 -36.18
N GLN A 663 -25.37 9.71 -35.95
CA GLN A 663 -26.66 10.37 -36.14
C GLN A 663 -26.92 11.48 -35.09
N ILE A 664 -26.39 11.35 -33.87
CA ILE A 664 -26.38 12.45 -32.89
C ILE A 664 -25.51 13.58 -33.38
N LEU A 665 -24.27 13.30 -33.79
CA LEU A 665 -23.32 14.32 -34.27
C LEU A 665 -23.85 15.06 -35.51
N LYS A 666 -24.61 14.37 -36.37
CA LYS A 666 -25.29 14.95 -37.53
C LYS A 666 -26.60 15.69 -37.20
N GLY A 667 -27.00 15.73 -35.93
CA GLY A 667 -28.24 16.38 -35.48
C GLY A 667 -29.53 15.69 -35.96
N LYS A 668 -29.45 14.44 -36.44
CA LYS A 668 -30.62 13.65 -36.85
C LYS A 668 -31.33 12.98 -35.68
N LEU A 669 -30.59 12.77 -34.59
CA LEU A 669 -31.08 12.33 -33.29
C LEU A 669 -30.73 13.40 -32.24
N SER A 670 -31.69 13.75 -31.40
CA SER A 670 -31.54 14.75 -30.33
C SER A 670 -31.71 14.10 -28.96
N PHE A 671 -30.86 13.12 -28.66
CA PHE A 671 -30.80 12.56 -27.31
C PHE A 671 -29.99 13.50 -26.40
N MET A 672 -30.52 13.78 -25.21
CA MET A 672 -29.82 14.58 -24.20
C MET A 672 -29.19 13.66 -23.17
N ILE A 673 -27.86 13.71 -23.05
CA ILE A 673 -27.15 13.22 -21.86
C ILE A 673 -27.11 14.40 -20.90
N LYS A 674 -27.67 14.22 -19.71
CA LYS A 674 -27.78 15.28 -18.71
C LYS A 674 -26.89 15.02 -17.51
#